data_AF-A0A957GVB4-F1
#
_entry.id   AF-A0A957GVB4-F1
#
_cell.length_a   1.000
_cell.length_b   1.000
_cell.length_c   1.000
_cell.angle_alpha   90.00
_cell.angle_beta   90.00
_cell.angle_gamma   90.00
#
_symmetry.space_group_name_H-M   'P 1'
#
loop_
_entity.id
_entity.type
_entity.pdbx_description
1 polymer ?
#
loop_
_entity_poly.entity_id
_entity_poly.type
_entity_poly.pdbx_seq_one_letter_code
_entity_poly.pdbx_strand_id
1 'polypeptide(L)'
;MTIEQYEIEAFLRTLPRVSNWPERDIRWLASNAVQVELPADTSVFARSTQSDDAFIVYDGQVRQYIEDAKGEEWWFRTCTKGAVLMQERLFRGEGHATQAVTEMRSILLQVHASALNELLTRHPELWDLLSFSTAFRLQGIPILRALNDNQIEILASTVEIKEFKPGQTICTREDEDGRLWIIDWGQVRISERGEVGVDGGGHNVVYEQNGQGSSKSSSQPSILTAGNYFAGGQLAIWDLRGLETVTAVAETRVKLLSIDRGVVERMIIGVADVRNQLSQHFDLGERLVGALSKDELFADLQPQHWDDLLSITGWEHVPADLDVVRQGQDGTKLYILAAGTAHVFARDASGRELPQYLLNENDRNFFGVHALLSHDRYVATVRSTQSPLADGTTLDGSDWLTLQEDDLKYLINSKRERWERTKLGATVLKGPVGKEYDWLKQDEDVMLVTRRHSIWLWLRVILAFVIAYGFVGLLALIDAIFKVNITTLAYALALLVPLVLLLTWYMVDYYNDYYVVTTQRLVRRDQVLLISENRVDAMMERVQDTELRTRLIGKIFNFGDLNISTAATGGVIRFTMLPNPAKVQGIIAGLQAQRKAFVQAEERENLRHMMLQKLSIRLIPTYPPRVLPEGTMTTAQVGPVAAFFRRLLDPIERFFHWLWRFPETAYIWLISLISKSAGEEVKKERAAKKKRKAEKEPDTVVYRKHPWFLVRAAAIPIITLILTGIVILIPGKFIQSLGLPTLIEGGLAIWVVICLFWLWFRVENWRNDKYILTRSHIIDIYALPLGLRESVKQAEWDKVQNASFLIPYFWANLLDFGTVTVETASTFGNFEFLHVPHPEAVQQEVFLRLEIARHASEQKAKAAQQSVQLEALDLYHHYQTDPMYSGADT
;
A
#
# COMPACT_ATOMS: atom_id res chain seq x y z
N MET A 1 -49.25 -10.32 -23.76
CA MET A 1 -49.54 -9.79 -22.41
C MET A 1 -48.56 -8.65 -22.21
N THR A 2 -49.01 -7.40 -22.11
CA THR A 2 -48.13 -6.24 -21.96
C THR A 2 -47.65 -6.18 -20.51
N ILE A 3 -46.33 -6.27 -20.31
CA ILE A 3 -45.71 -6.26 -18.98
C ILE A 3 -45.65 -4.81 -18.51
N GLU A 4 -46.03 -4.55 -17.25
CA GLU A 4 -45.93 -3.20 -16.70
C GLU A 4 -44.49 -2.83 -16.30
N GLN A 5 -44.17 -1.54 -16.38
CA GLN A 5 -42.81 -1.03 -16.16
C GLN A 5 -42.25 -1.37 -14.76
N TYR A 6 -43.11 -1.43 -13.74
CA TYR A 6 -42.69 -1.81 -12.38
C TYR A 6 -42.26 -3.29 -12.30
N GLU A 7 -42.84 -4.16 -13.13
CA GLU A 7 -42.48 -5.59 -13.20
C GLU A 7 -41.13 -5.76 -13.90
N ILE A 8 -40.86 -4.94 -14.92
CA ILE A 8 -39.55 -4.87 -15.57
C ILE A 8 -38.49 -4.37 -14.58
N GLU A 9 -38.76 -3.30 -13.81
CA GLU A 9 -37.83 -2.81 -12.79
C GLU A 9 -37.54 -3.89 -11.73
N ALA A 10 -38.59 -4.56 -11.22
CA ALA A 10 -38.44 -5.64 -10.26
C ALA A 10 -37.63 -6.81 -10.83
N PHE A 11 -37.86 -7.17 -12.09
CA PHE A 11 -37.13 -8.22 -12.77
C PHE A 11 -35.65 -7.86 -12.97
N LEU A 12 -35.33 -6.65 -13.47
CA LEU A 12 -33.96 -6.20 -13.66
C LEU A 12 -33.15 -6.24 -12.35
N ARG A 13 -33.78 -5.95 -11.21
CA ARG A 13 -33.16 -6.06 -9.88
C ARG A 13 -32.78 -7.48 -9.48
N THR A 14 -33.44 -8.48 -10.04
CA THR A 14 -33.11 -9.90 -9.78
C THR A 14 -31.91 -10.39 -10.57
N LEU A 15 -31.45 -9.63 -11.59
CA LEU A 15 -30.34 -10.06 -12.44
C LEU A 15 -29.01 -9.87 -11.70
N PRO A 16 -28.16 -10.92 -11.60
CA PRO A 16 -26.88 -10.84 -10.89
C PRO A 16 -25.94 -9.71 -11.33
N ARG A 17 -26.02 -9.29 -12.59
CA ARG A 17 -25.16 -8.23 -13.18
C ARG A 17 -25.73 -6.82 -13.03
N VAL A 18 -27.04 -6.69 -12.80
CA VAL A 18 -27.77 -5.40 -12.74
C VAL A 18 -28.24 -5.08 -11.32
N SER A 19 -28.32 -6.07 -10.43
CA SER A 19 -28.74 -5.92 -9.03
C SER A 19 -27.90 -4.92 -8.24
N ASN A 20 -26.63 -4.77 -8.61
CA ASN A 20 -25.69 -3.84 -7.97
C ASN A 20 -25.70 -2.42 -8.58
N TRP A 21 -26.53 -2.16 -9.61
CA TRP A 21 -26.61 -0.84 -10.25
C TRP A 21 -27.38 0.16 -9.37
N PRO A 22 -27.14 1.48 -9.50
CA PRO A 22 -27.92 2.48 -8.79
C PRO A 22 -29.41 2.43 -9.16
N GLU A 23 -30.30 2.61 -8.19
CA GLU A 23 -31.76 2.46 -8.40
C GLU A 23 -32.32 3.38 -9.49
N ARG A 24 -31.77 4.59 -9.61
CA ARG A 24 -32.15 5.56 -10.63
C ARG A 24 -31.90 5.02 -12.04
N ASP A 25 -30.79 4.31 -12.23
CA ASP A 25 -30.35 3.82 -13.54
C ASP A 25 -31.08 2.54 -13.92
N ILE A 26 -31.41 1.67 -12.96
CA ILE A 26 -32.29 0.52 -13.20
C ILE A 26 -33.66 0.98 -13.67
N ARG A 27 -34.23 2.01 -13.02
CA ARG A 27 -35.51 2.59 -13.42
C ARG A 27 -35.43 3.23 -14.81
N TRP A 28 -34.32 3.90 -15.11
CA TRP A 28 -34.08 4.49 -16.42
C TRP A 28 -33.94 3.42 -17.51
N LEU A 29 -33.21 2.32 -17.25
CA LEU A 29 -33.09 1.19 -18.15
C LEU A 29 -34.45 0.53 -18.40
N ALA A 30 -35.25 0.33 -17.35
CA ALA A 30 -36.61 -0.19 -17.46
C ALA A 30 -37.52 0.70 -18.32
N SER A 31 -37.33 2.03 -18.28
CA SER A 31 -38.10 2.99 -19.11
C SER A 31 -37.71 2.99 -20.59
N ASN A 32 -36.49 2.53 -20.91
CA ASN A 32 -35.96 2.47 -22.28
C ASN A 32 -35.98 1.04 -22.87
N ALA A 33 -36.49 0.07 -22.12
CA ALA A 33 -36.63 -1.31 -22.58
C ALA A 33 -37.94 -1.51 -23.33
N VAL A 34 -37.87 -2.03 -24.56
CA VAL A 34 -39.01 -2.36 -25.41
C VAL A 34 -39.29 -3.86 -25.30
N GLN A 35 -40.54 -4.23 -25.03
CA GLN A 35 -40.94 -5.63 -24.98
C GLN A 35 -41.10 -6.19 -26.40
N VAL A 36 -40.41 -7.30 -26.70
CA VAL A 36 -40.50 -8.03 -27.96
C VAL A 36 -40.95 -9.47 -27.65
N GLU A 37 -42.02 -9.91 -28.29
CA GLU A 37 -42.52 -11.28 -28.14
C GLU A 37 -42.24 -12.08 -29.42
N LEU A 38 -41.49 -13.17 -29.28
CA LEU A 38 -41.06 -14.00 -30.40
C LEU A 38 -41.63 -15.42 -30.27
N PRO A 39 -42.23 -16.00 -31.34
CA PRO A 39 -42.66 -17.39 -31.36
C PRO A 39 -41.47 -18.34 -31.44
N ALA A 40 -41.67 -19.63 -31.15
CA ALA A 40 -40.63 -20.66 -31.25
C ALA A 40 -39.97 -20.69 -32.64
N ASP A 41 -38.70 -21.05 -32.69
CA ASP A 41 -37.84 -21.16 -33.87
C ASP A 41 -37.64 -19.84 -34.66
N THR A 42 -37.83 -18.70 -34.01
CA THR A 42 -37.59 -17.37 -34.62
C THR A 42 -36.18 -16.88 -34.29
N SER A 43 -35.47 -16.35 -35.30
CA SER A 43 -34.17 -15.71 -35.10
C SER A 43 -34.36 -14.38 -34.35
N VAL A 44 -33.64 -14.23 -33.22
CA VAL A 44 -33.55 -12.97 -32.47
C VAL A 44 -32.57 -12.03 -33.18
N PHE A 45 -31.41 -12.55 -33.57
CA PHE A 45 -30.45 -11.88 -34.45
C PHE A 45 -29.59 -12.93 -35.16
N ALA A 46 -29.12 -12.59 -36.35
CA ALA A 46 -28.23 -13.42 -37.16
C ALA A 46 -26.78 -12.87 -37.13
N ARG A 47 -25.81 -13.75 -37.38
CA ARG A 47 -24.38 -13.42 -37.43
C ARG A 47 -24.16 -12.34 -38.48
N SER A 48 -23.28 -11.39 -38.20
CA SER A 48 -22.94 -10.23 -39.03
C SER A 48 -24.09 -9.25 -39.32
N THR A 49 -25.26 -9.42 -38.69
CA THR A 49 -26.30 -8.39 -38.71
C THR A 49 -25.82 -7.23 -37.85
N GLN A 50 -25.68 -6.05 -38.44
CA GLN A 50 -25.54 -4.81 -37.69
C GLN A 50 -26.90 -4.53 -37.04
N SER A 51 -26.96 -4.70 -35.74
CA SER A 51 -28.15 -4.41 -34.94
C SER A 51 -27.64 -3.78 -33.66
N ASP A 52 -28.08 -2.54 -33.41
CA ASP A 52 -27.70 -1.74 -32.25
C ASP A 52 -28.52 -2.11 -31.01
N ASP A 53 -28.93 -3.37 -30.86
CA ASP A 53 -29.85 -3.80 -29.80
C ASP A 53 -29.25 -4.87 -28.88
N ALA A 54 -29.39 -4.65 -27.58
CA ALA A 54 -29.17 -5.63 -26.54
C ALA A 54 -30.50 -6.27 -26.13
N PHE A 55 -30.53 -7.59 -25.95
CA PHE A 55 -31.75 -8.30 -25.56
C PHE A 55 -31.59 -8.93 -24.18
N ILE A 56 -32.63 -8.88 -23.36
CA ILE A 56 -32.68 -9.55 -22.05
C ILE A 56 -33.86 -10.52 -22.05
N VAL A 57 -33.64 -11.78 -21.72
CA VAL A 57 -34.70 -12.79 -21.70
C VAL A 57 -35.58 -12.57 -20.46
N TYR A 58 -36.80 -12.08 -20.63
CA TYR A 58 -37.76 -11.90 -19.54
C TYR A 58 -38.47 -13.21 -19.17
N ASP A 59 -38.85 -13.97 -20.20
CA ASP A 59 -39.51 -15.27 -20.07
C ASP A 59 -39.27 -16.13 -21.32
N GLY A 60 -39.20 -17.45 -21.17
CA GLY A 60 -38.87 -18.39 -22.25
C GLY A 60 -37.39 -18.79 -22.33
N GLN A 61 -36.99 -19.32 -23.49
CA GLN A 61 -35.65 -19.87 -23.74
C GLN A 61 -35.14 -19.51 -25.13
N VAL A 62 -33.92 -18.99 -25.17
CA VAL A 62 -33.21 -18.60 -26.39
C VAL A 62 -31.91 -19.39 -26.48
N ARG A 63 -31.66 -20.05 -27.59
CA ARG A 63 -30.37 -20.68 -27.88
C ARG A 63 -29.49 -19.72 -28.66
N GLN A 64 -28.32 -19.43 -28.12
CA GLN A 64 -27.30 -18.60 -28.78
C GLN A 64 -26.13 -19.50 -29.18
N TYR A 65 -25.69 -19.46 -30.44
CA TYR A 65 -24.68 -20.38 -30.97
C TYR A 65 -23.80 -19.74 -32.06
N ILE A 66 -22.69 -20.43 -32.39
CA ILE A 66 -21.77 -20.07 -33.47
C ILE A 66 -21.48 -21.32 -34.30
N GLU A 67 -21.76 -21.22 -35.59
CA GLU A 67 -21.35 -22.20 -36.59
C GLU A 67 -20.02 -21.78 -37.22
N ASP A 68 -19.10 -22.73 -37.37
CA ASP A 68 -17.90 -22.57 -38.19
C ASP A 68 -18.25 -22.58 -39.70
N ALA A 69 -17.30 -22.24 -40.57
CA ALA A 69 -17.46 -22.23 -42.03
C ALA A 69 -17.91 -23.58 -42.63
N LYS A 70 -17.78 -24.67 -41.86
CA LYS A 70 -18.25 -26.03 -42.21
C LYS A 70 -19.67 -26.35 -41.71
N GLY A 71 -20.33 -25.42 -41.02
CA GLY A 71 -21.66 -25.62 -40.42
C GLY A 71 -21.64 -26.41 -39.11
N GLU A 72 -20.48 -26.64 -38.51
CA GLU A 72 -20.38 -27.28 -37.19
C GLU A 72 -20.43 -26.22 -36.08
N GLU A 73 -21.27 -26.47 -35.06
CA GLU A 73 -21.40 -25.59 -33.90
C GLU A 73 -20.23 -25.80 -32.93
N TRP A 74 -19.36 -24.79 -32.77
CA TRP A 74 -18.25 -24.88 -31.81
C TRP A 74 -18.56 -24.24 -30.45
N TRP A 75 -19.57 -23.35 -30.38
CA TRP A 75 -20.02 -22.75 -29.14
C TRP A 75 -21.53 -22.54 -29.17
N PHE A 76 -22.20 -22.89 -28.08
CA PHE A 76 -23.59 -22.49 -27.83
C PHE A 76 -23.88 -22.40 -26.34
N ARG A 77 -24.91 -21.64 -25.99
CA ARG A 77 -25.52 -21.61 -24.67
C ARG A 77 -27.03 -21.49 -24.77
N THR A 78 -27.73 -22.06 -23.80
CA THR A 78 -29.17 -21.88 -23.63
C THR A 78 -29.40 -20.75 -22.62
N CYS A 79 -29.95 -19.65 -23.11
CA CYS A 79 -30.29 -18.45 -22.36
C CYS A 79 -31.73 -18.56 -21.84
N THR A 80 -31.88 -18.72 -20.53
CA THR A 80 -33.17 -18.74 -19.83
C THR A 80 -33.48 -17.36 -19.24
N LYS A 81 -34.60 -17.25 -18.52
CA LYS A 81 -35.00 -16.03 -17.81
C LYS A 81 -33.84 -15.35 -17.06
N GLY A 82 -33.55 -14.11 -17.44
CA GLY A 82 -32.49 -13.27 -16.88
C GLY A 82 -31.19 -13.26 -17.66
N ALA A 83 -31.06 -14.10 -18.69
CA ALA A 83 -29.89 -14.06 -19.56
C ALA A 83 -29.86 -12.79 -20.42
N VAL A 84 -28.70 -12.15 -20.48
CA VAL A 84 -28.43 -10.99 -21.33
C VAL A 84 -27.75 -11.47 -22.62
N LEU A 85 -28.42 -11.21 -23.74
CA LEU A 85 -27.99 -11.45 -25.11
C LEU A 85 -27.49 -10.13 -25.69
N MET A 86 -26.21 -9.87 -25.47
CA MET A 86 -25.53 -8.66 -25.88
C MET A 86 -24.08 -8.99 -26.19
N GLN A 87 -23.45 -8.23 -27.08
CA GLN A 87 -22.03 -8.37 -27.39
C GLN A 87 -21.33 -7.03 -27.29
N GLU A 88 -20.06 -7.05 -26.90
CA GLU A 88 -19.24 -5.85 -26.70
C GLU A 88 -19.01 -5.08 -28.01
N ARG A 89 -19.01 -5.82 -29.14
CA ARG A 89 -19.00 -5.32 -30.53
C ARG A 89 -20.11 -4.32 -30.87
N LEU A 90 -21.22 -4.37 -30.13
CA LEU A 90 -22.34 -3.44 -30.24
C LEU A 90 -21.91 -1.98 -30.08
N PHE A 91 -20.97 -1.72 -29.15
CA PHE A 91 -20.46 -0.37 -28.91
C PHE A 91 -19.41 0.08 -29.93
N ARG A 92 -18.91 -0.85 -30.75
CA ARG A 92 -17.91 -0.60 -31.80
C ARG A 92 -18.54 -0.45 -33.20
N GLY A 93 -19.88 -0.54 -33.30
CA GLY A 93 -20.61 -0.49 -34.59
C GLY A 93 -20.43 -1.74 -35.45
N GLU A 94 -19.98 -2.84 -34.84
CA GLU A 94 -19.73 -4.11 -35.52
C GLU A 94 -20.92 -5.07 -35.36
N GLY A 95 -21.19 -5.89 -36.38
CA GLY A 95 -22.32 -6.84 -36.35
C GLY A 95 -22.13 -7.99 -35.36
N HIS A 96 -23.23 -8.68 -35.04
CA HIS A 96 -23.21 -9.78 -34.07
C HIS A 96 -22.25 -10.93 -34.48
N ALA A 97 -21.37 -11.35 -33.57
CA ALA A 97 -20.47 -12.50 -33.73
C ALA A 97 -21.18 -13.86 -33.54
N THR A 98 -22.35 -13.87 -32.89
CA THR A 98 -23.16 -15.09 -32.62
C THR A 98 -24.51 -15.00 -33.30
N GLN A 99 -25.19 -16.14 -33.42
CA GLN A 99 -26.61 -16.23 -33.80
C GLN A 99 -27.45 -16.54 -32.57
N ALA A 100 -28.69 -16.07 -32.52
CA ALA A 100 -29.63 -16.40 -31.47
C ALA A 100 -31.00 -16.76 -32.05
N VAL A 101 -31.58 -17.87 -31.57
CA VAL A 101 -32.88 -18.41 -32.00
C VAL A 101 -33.68 -18.79 -30.76
N THR A 102 -34.96 -18.48 -30.73
CA THR A 102 -35.87 -18.89 -29.64
C THR A 102 -36.21 -20.38 -29.75
N GLU A 103 -36.02 -21.17 -28.69
CA GLU A 103 -36.44 -22.59 -28.69
C GLU A 103 -37.93 -22.76 -28.38
N MET A 104 -38.49 -21.78 -27.66
CA MET A 104 -39.91 -21.72 -27.33
C MET A 104 -40.41 -20.28 -27.42
N ARG A 105 -41.73 -20.08 -27.35
CA ARG A 105 -42.32 -18.73 -27.27
C ARG A 105 -41.66 -17.97 -26.11
N SER A 106 -40.98 -16.87 -26.43
CA SER A 106 -40.15 -16.15 -25.49
C SER A 106 -40.45 -14.65 -25.54
N ILE A 107 -40.39 -14.00 -24.37
CA ILE A 107 -40.53 -12.56 -24.23
C ILE A 107 -39.16 -11.99 -23.91
N LEU A 108 -38.69 -11.08 -24.76
CA LEU A 108 -37.42 -10.40 -24.64
C LEU A 108 -37.63 -8.91 -24.34
N LEU A 109 -36.72 -8.32 -23.60
CA LEU A 109 -36.60 -6.88 -23.42
C LEU A 109 -35.46 -6.39 -24.31
N GLN A 110 -35.80 -5.65 -25.36
CA GLN A 110 -34.88 -5.01 -26.29
C GLN A 110 -34.49 -3.64 -25.74
N VAL A 111 -33.19 -3.38 -25.66
CA VAL A 111 -32.63 -2.09 -25.23
C VAL A 111 -31.66 -1.62 -26.31
N HIS A 112 -31.88 -0.41 -26.83
CA HIS A 112 -30.97 0.19 -27.80
C HIS A 112 -29.57 0.45 -27.18
N ALA A 113 -28.53 0.20 -27.97
CA ALA A 113 -27.12 0.39 -27.63
C ALA A 113 -26.82 1.83 -27.25
N SER A 114 -27.48 2.79 -27.91
CA SER A 114 -27.37 4.22 -27.58
C SER A 114 -27.82 4.51 -26.15
N ALA A 115 -28.92 3.90 -25.70
CA ALA A 115 -29.40 4.04 -24.33
C ALA A 115 -28.44 3.38 -23.34
N LEU A 116 -27.94 2.18 -23.65
CA LEU A 116 -26.98 1.50 -22.79
C LEU A 116 -25.63 2.25 -22.73
N ASN A 117 -25.18 2.81 -23.85
CA ASN A 117 -23.95 3.60 -23.94
C ASN A 117 -24.08 4.92 -23.17
N GLU A 118 -25.23 5.57 -23.20
CA GLU A 118 -25.50 6.77 -22.40
C GLU A 118 -25.38 6.47 -20.90
N LEU A 119 -25.89 5.31 -20.47
CA LEU A 119 -25.79 4.85 -19.08
C LEU A 119 -24.34 4.54 -18.70
N LEU A 120 -23.59 3.83 -19.56
CA LEU A 120 -22.17 3.52 -19.36
C LEU A 120 -21.26 4.75 -19.41
N THR A 121 -21.63 5.77 -20.18
CA THR A 121 -20.90 7.04 -20.23
C THR A 121 -21.08 7.82 -18.93
N ARG A 122 -22.28 7.76 -18.33
CA ARG A 122 -22.56 8.39 -17.03
C ARG A 122 -21.93 7.64 -15.86
N HIS A 123 -21.81 6.32 -15.98
CA HIS A 123 -21.32 5.42 -14.93
C HIS A 123 -20.30 4.40 -15.47
N PRO A 124 -19.04 4.81 -15.69
CA PRO A 124 -18.00 3.94 -16.27
C PRO A 124 -17.70 2.69 -15.42
N GLU A 125 -17.91 2.75 -14.10
CA GLU A 125 -17.77 1.61 -13.19
C GLU A 125 -18.65 0.39 -13.56
N LEU A 126 -19.71 0.60 -14.35
CA LEU A 126 -20.60 -0.46 -14.79
C LEU A 126 -19.99 -1.31 -15.92
N TRP A 127 -18.93 -0.85 -16.58
CA TRP A 127 -18.17 -1.64 -17.57
C TRP A 127 -17.61 -2.94 -16.96
N ASP A 128 -17.19 -2.90 -15.69
CA ASP A 128 -16.69 -4.08 -14.98
C ASP A 128 -17.77 -5.15 -14.74
N LEU A 129 -19.04 -4.72 -14.64
CA LEU A 129 -20.19 -5.61 -14.45
C LEU A 129 -20.66 -6.28 -15.76
N LEU A 130 -20.23 -5.76 -16.90
CA LEU A 130 -20.53 -6.28 -18.25
C LEU A 130 -19.44 -7.23 -18.78
N SER A 131 -18.61 -7.82 -17.92
CA SER A 131 -17.58 -8.85 -18.20
C SER A 131 -16.31 -8.42 -18.97
N PHE A 132 -16.10 -7.13 -19.25
CA PHE A 132 -14.90 -6.62 -19.91
C PHE A 132 -13.60 -6.97 -19.18
N SER A 133 -13.57 -6.75 -17.86
CA SER A 133 -12.43 -7.09 -17.01
C SER A 133 -12.08 -8.57 -17.11
N THR A 134 -13.07 -9.45 -17.30
CA THR A 134 -12.85 -10.89 -17.44
C THR A 134 -12.24 -11.23 -18.80
N ALA A 135 -12.71 -10.62 -19.89
CA ALA A 135 -12.14 -10.83 -21.22
C ALA A 135 -10.66 -10.42 -21.29
N PHE A 136 -10.31 -9.26 -20.72
CA PHE A 136 -8.91 -8.83 -20.61
C PHE A 136 -8.05 -9.79 -19.78
N ARG A 137 -8.61 -10.39 -18.72
CA ARG A 137 -7.89 -11.39 -17.93
C ARG A 137 -7.70 -12.70 -18.71
N LEU A 138 -8.75 -13.20 -19.38
CA LEU A 138 -8.72 -14.43 -20.17
C LEU A 138 -7.72 -14.38 -21.34
N GLN A 139 -7.55 -13.21 -21.97
CA GLN A 139 -6.55 -13.02 -23.02
C GLN A 139 -5.11 -13.16 -22.53
N GLY A 140 -4.86 -12.87 -21.25
CA GLY A 140 -3.57 -13.08 -20.61
C GLY A 140 -3.30 -14.52 -20.19
N ILE A 141 -4.20 -15.47 -20.45
CA ILE A 141 -4.08 -16.86 -20.00
C ILE A 141 -3.51 -17.74 -21.12
N PRO A 142 -2.36 -18.41 -20.89
CA PRO A 142 -1.67 -19.21 -21.90
C PRO A 142 -2.53 -20.28 -22.57
N ILE A 143 -3.40 -20.98 -21.83
CA ILE A 143 -4.27 -22.03 -22.42
C ILE A 143 -5.30 -21.47 -23.43
N LEU A 144 -5.59 -20.17 -23.36
CA LEU A 144 -6.58 -19.48 -24.19
C LEU A 144 -5.95 -18.67 -25.32
N ARG A 145 -4.62 -18.68 -25.46
CA ARG A 145 -3.86 -17.88 -26.45
C ARG A 145 -4.25 -18.15 -27.91
N ALA A 146 -4.83 -19.30 -28.19
CA ALA A 146 -5.28 -19.70 -29.53
C ALA A 146 -6.62 -19.06 -29.92
N LEU A 147 -7.36 -18.51 -28.95
CA LEU A 147 -8.63 -17.88 -29.18
C LEU A 147 -8.40 -16.45 -29.68
N ASN A 148 -9.14 -16.06 -30.71
CA ASN A 148 -9.16 -14.67 -31.14
C ASN A 148 -9.95 -13.80 -30.15
N ASP A 149 -9.78 -12.48 -30.25
CA ASP A 149 -10.44 -11.51 -29.36
C ASP A 149 -11.97 -11.73 -29.25
N ASN A 150 -12.64 -12.07 -30.36
CA ASN A 150 -14.09 -12.32 -30.35
C ASN A 150 -14.46 -13.59 -29.56
N GLN A 151 -13.67 -14.65 -29.70
CA GLN A 151 -13.87 -15.90 -28.99
C GLN A 151 -13.67 -15.70 -27.48
N ILE A 152 -12.72 -14.85 -27.09
CA ILE A 152 -12.44 -14.51 -25.69
C ILE A 152 -13.57 -13.69 -25.07
N GLU A 153 -14.10 -12.66 -25.76
CA GLU A 153 -15.26 -11.89 -25.28
C GLU A 153 -16.47 -12.80 -25.04
N ILE A 154 -16.71 -13.75 -25.94
CA ILE A 154 -17.82 -14.70 -25.82
C ILE A 154 -17.59 -15.66 -24.66
N LEU A 155 -16.38 -16.19 -24.50
CA LEU A 155 -16.03 -17.07 -23.39
C LEU A 155 -16.21 -16.33 -22.05
N ALA A 156 -15.78 -15.08 -21.94
CA ALA A 156 -15.92 -14.24 -20.75
C ALA A 156 -17.37 -14.13 -20.27
N SER A 157 -18.34 -14.18 -21.20
CA SER A 157 -19.76 -14.15 -20.85
C SER A 157 -20.25 -15.42 -20.12
N THR A 158 -19.53 -16.53 -20.24
CA THR A 158 -19.86 -17.84 -19.66
C THR A 158 -19.02 -18.23 -18.46
N VAL A 159 -17.91 -17.52 -18.20
CA VAL A 159 -17.02 -17.80 -17.07
C VAL A 159 -17.65 -17.33 -15.76
N GLU A 160 -17.59 -18.18 -14.73
CA GLU A 160 -17.98 -17.83 -13.36
C GLU A 160 -16.75 -17.46 -12.52
N ILE A 161 -16.78 -16.31 -11.85
CA ILE A 161 -15.74 -15.88 -10.92
C ILE A 161 -16.10 -16.34 -9.50
N LYS A 162 -15.19 -17.07 -8.83
CA LYS A 162 -15.39 -17.56 -7.45
C LYS A 162 -14.18 -17.23 -6.58
N GLU A 163 -14.44 -16.80 -5.34
CA GLU A 163 -13.40 -16.54 -4.33
C GLU A 163 -13.47 -17.54 -3.17
N PHE A 164 -12.32 -18.02 -2.74
CA PHE A 164 -12.17 -18.99 -1.67
C PHE A 164 -11.25 -18.46 -0.56
N LYS A 165 -11.56 -18.83 0.69
CA LYS A 165 -10.73 -18.51 1.86
C LYS A 165 -9.64 -19.58 2.07
N PRO A 166 -8.54 -19.26 2.77
CA PRO A 166 -7.53 -20.23 3.14
C PRO A 166 -8.14 -21.44 3.86
N GLY A 167 -7.74 -22.65 3.49
CA GLY A 167 -8.22 -23.92 4.03
C GLY A 167 -9.60 -24.36 3.52
N GLN A 168 -10.20 -23.69 2.55
CA GLN A 168 -11.47 -24.10 1.96
C GLN A 168 -11.25 -25.07 0.79
N THR A 169 -12.03 -26.16 0.76
CA THR A 169 -12.05 -27.11 -0.37
C THR A 169 -12.70 -26.47 -1.58
N ILE A 170 -12.02 -26.51 -2.73
CA ILE A 170 -12.50 -25.93 -3.99
C ILE A 170 -13.33 -26.96 -4.75
N CYS A 171 -12.77 -28.14 -4.98
CA CYS A 171 -13.44 -29.27 -5.62
C CYS A 171 -12.82 -30.58 -5.15
N THR A 172 -13.62 -31.64 -5.21
CA THR A 172 -13.18 -33.01 -5.00
C THR A 172 -13.22 -33.77 -6.33
N ARG A 173 -12.47 -34.87 -6.40
CA ARG A 173 -12.49 -35.75 -7.57
C ARG A 173 -13.86 -36.42 -7.80
N GLU A 174 -14.63 -36.59 -6.73
CA GLU A 174 -15.92 -37.28 -6.77
C GLU A 174 -17.09 -36.38 -7.17
N ASP A 175 -16.88 -35.06 -7.25
CA ASP A 175 -17.92 -34.11 -7.64
C ASP A 175 -18.48 -34.46 -9.04
N GLU A 176 -19.81 -34.57 -9.17
CA GLU A 176 -20.48 -34.88 -10.44
C GLU A 176 -20.31 -33.75 -11.48
N ASP A 177 -20.20 -32.51 -11.01
CA ASP A 177 -20.05 -31.31 -11.85
C ASP A 177 -18.58 -31.10 -12.26
N GLY A 178 -18.19 -31.68 -13.39
CA GLY A 178 -16.87 -31.45 -14.00
C GLY A 178 -16.67 -29.99 -14.41
N ARG A 179 -15.59 -29.35 -13.94
CA ARG A 179 -15.27 -27.95 -14.26
C ARG A 179 -13.77 -27.76 -14.49
N LEU A 180 -13.41 -26.87 -15.40
CA LEU A 180 -12.04 -26.37 -15.55
C LEU A 180 -11.87 -25.11 -14.70
N TRP A 181 -10.90 -25.12 -13.81
CA TRP A 181 -10.58 -24.01 -12.93
C TRP A 181 -9.28 -23.36 -13.38
N ILE A 182 -9.29 -22.04 -13.54
CA ILE A 182 -8.11 -21.24 -13.85
C ILE A 182 -7.86 -20.28 -12.68
N ILE A 183 -6.61 -20.17 -12.24
CA ILE A 183 -6.22 -19.38 -11.08
C ILE A 183 -5.94 -17.94 -11.52
N ASP A 184 -6.72 -16.99 -11.02
CA ASP A 184 -6.51 -15.56 -11.27
C ASP A 184 -5.36 -15.03 -10.40
N TRP A 185 -5.44 -15.29 -9.09
CA TRP A 185 -4.39 -15.05 -8.10
C TRP A 185 -4.64 -15.94 -6.86
N GLY A 186 -3.58 -16.16 -6.08
CA GLY A 186 -3.56 -17.04 -4.91
C GLY A 186 -2.83 -18.37 -5.17
N GLN A 187 -2.78 -19.20 -4.13
CA GLN A 187 -2.14 -20.51 -4.14
C GLN A 187 -3.18 -21.61 -3.89
N VAL A 188 -3.19 -22.61 -4.76
CA VAL A 188 -4.04 -23.80 -4.67
C VAL A 188 -3.18 -25.03 -4.51
N ARG A 189 -3.43 -25.81 -3.46
CA ARG A 189 -2.80 -27.12 -3.28
C ARG A 189 -3.64 -28.18 -3.96
N ILE A 190 -3.01 -29.02 -4.78
CA ILE A 190 -3.67 -30.11 -5.50
C ILE A 190 -3.13 -31.47 -5.07
N SER A 191 -3.94 -32.51 -5.20
CA SER A 191 -3.50 -33.91 -5.10
C SER A 191 -4.28 -34.81 -6.07
N GLU A 192 -3.57 -35.73 -6.72
CA GLU A 192 -4.12 -36.73 -7.64
C GLU A 192 -4.73 -37.94 -6.89
N ARG A 193 -4.26 -38.23 -5.66
CA ARG A 193 -4.64 -39.42 -4.85
C ARG A 193 -5.03 -39.12 -3.39
N GLY A 194 -5.14 -37.85 -3.01
CA GLY A 194 -5.34 -37.45 -1.62
C GLY A 194 -6.81 -37.26 -1.22
N GLU A 195 -7.12 -37.65 0.02
CA GLU A 195 -8.38 -37.32 0.71
C GLU A 195 -8.22 -36.01 1.48
N VAL A 196 -9.32 -35.26 1.62
CA VAL A 196 -9.35 -34.03 2.43
C VAL A 196 -9.53 -34.41 3.89
N GLY A 197 -8.55 -34.10 4.74
CA GLY A 197 -8.68 -34.19 6.19
C GLY A 197 -8.53 -32.81 6.84
N VAL A 198 -8.60 -32.76 8.17
CA VAL A 198 -8.53 -31.52 8.94
C VAL A 198 -7.28 -31.55 9.83
N ASP A 199 -6.44 -30.51 9.76
CA ASP A 199 -5.25 -30.41 10.58
C ASP A 199 -5.55 -30.03 12.04
N GLY A 200 -4.55 -30.08 12.91
CA GLY A 200 -4.68 -29.73 14.34
C GLY A 200 -5.07 -28.26 14.60
N GLY A 201 -5.13 -27.41 13.57
CA GLY A 201 -5.57 -26.03 13.61
C GLY A 201 -6.97 -25.79 13.03
N GLY A 202 -7.65 -26.81 12.52
CA GLY A 202 -8.99 -26.72 11.94
C GLY A 202 -9.05 -26.34 10.46
N HIS A 203 -7.93 -26.40 9.73
CA HIS A 203 -7.89 -26.14 8.29
C HIS A 203 -7.99 -27.44 7.51
N ASN A 204 -8.70 -27.44 6.37
CA ASN A 204 -8.70 -28.60 5.49
C ASN A 204 -7.33 -28.72 4.83
N VAL A 205 -6.75 -29.92 4.87
CA VAL A 205 -5.46 -30.25 4.25
C VAL A 205 -5.64 -31.54 3.45
N VAL A 206 -5.00 -31.62 2.30
CA VAL A 206 -5.02 -32.81 1.47
C VAL A 206 -3.90 -33.75 1.90
N TYR A 207 -4.24 -34.99 2.28
CA TYR A 207 -3.27 -36.02 2.68
C TYR A 207 -3.01 -36.99 1.54
N GLU A 208 -1.75 -37.13 1.11
CA GLU A 208 -1.35 -38.20 0.19
C GLU A 208 -1.29 -39.55 0.93
N GLN A 209 -1.91 -40.60 0.35
CA GLN A 209 -1.72 -41.96 0.85
C GLN A 209 -0.27 -42.43 0.60
N ASN A 210 0.50 -42.58 1.67
CA ASN A 210 1.84 -43.17 1.64
C ASN A 210 1.77 -44.68 1.28
N GLY A 211 1.71 -44.98 -0.02
CA GLY A 211 2.02 -46.31 -0.54
C GLY A 211 3.53 -46.48 -0.71
N GLN A 212 4.14 -47.43 -0.01
CA GLN A 212 5.52 -47.84 -0.23
C GLN A 212 5.69 -48.40 -1.66
N GLY A 213 6.24 -47.60 -2.58
CA GLY A 213 6.59 -48.05 -3.92
C GLY A 213 6.95 -46.91 -4.86
N SER A 214 8.25 -46.76 -5.13
CA SER A 214 8.88 -45.98 -6.22
C SER A 214 8.39 -44.55 -6.49
N SER A 215 9.30 -43.63 -6.15
CA SER A 215 9.54 -42.33 -6.78
C SER A 215 9.17 -42.21 -8.26
N LYS A 216 8.62 -41.03 -8.59
CA LYS A 216 8.32 -40.39 -9.88
C LYS A 216 6.87 -40.47 -10.39
N SER A 217 6.39 -39.26 -10.70
CA SER A 217 5.25 -38.91 -11.55
C SER A 217 3.90 -38.69 -10.85
N SER A 218 3.81 -37.70 -9.96
CA SER A 218 2.71 -36.73 -10.17
C SER A 218 3.20 -35.79 -11.26
N SER A 219 2.36 -35.53 -12.25
CA SER A 219 2.79 -34.73 -13.39
C SER A 219 2.79 -33.24 -13.01
N GLN A 220 1.82 -32.80 -12.20
CA GLN A 220 1.70 -31.40 -11.79
C GLN A 220 2.40 -31.07 -10.46
N PRO A 221 2.89 -29.83 -10.28
CA PRO A 221 3.41 -29.38 -8.99
C PRO A 221 2.31 -29.36 -7.92
N SER A 222 2.66 -29.72 -6.69
CA SER A 222 1.70 -29.82 -5.57
C SER A 222 0.98 -28.52 -5.22
N ILE A 223 1.54 -27.37 -5.63
CA ILE A 223 0.96 -26.03 -5.46
C ILE A 223 0.91 -25.35 -6.82
N LEU A 224 -0.27 -24.89 -7.20
CA LEU A 224 -0.54 -24.09 -8.39
C LEU A 224 -0.83 -22.63 -8.03
N THR A 225 -0.49 -21.73 -8.94
CA THR A 225 -0.48 -20.27 -8.77
C THR A 225 -1.16 -19.55 -9.94
N ALA A 226 -1.22 -18.22 -9.90
CA ALA A 226 -1.80 -17.37 -10.95
C ALA A 226 -1.39 -17.79 -12.37
N GLY A 227 -2.37 -17.93 -13.27
CA GLY A 227 -2.18 -18.37 -14.65
C GLY A 227 -2.24 -19.88 -14.87
N ASN A 228 -2.03 -20.68 -13.83
CA ASN A 228 -2.18 -22.13 -13.91
C ASN A 228 -3.66 -22.55 -13.87
N TYR A 229 -3.91 -23.80 -14.28
CA TYR A 229 -5.24 -24.38 -14.35
C TYR A 229 -5.26 -25.84 -13.85
N PHE A 230 -6.43 -26.31 -13.43
CA PHE A 230 -6.66 -27.70 -13.04
C PHE A 230 -8.11 -28.12 -13.32
N ALA A 231 -8.33 -29.43 -13.47
CA ALA A 231 -9.67 -30.00 -13.66
C ALA A 231 -10.23 -30.54 -12.34
N GLY A 232 -11.45 -30.12 -11.99
CA GLY A 232 -12.20 -30.61 -10.84
C GLY A 232 -13.42 -31.42 -11.25
N GLY A 233 -13.86 -32.33 -10.36
CA GLY A 233 -15.00 -33.22 -10.60
C GLY A 233 -14.77 -34.23 -11.74
N GLN A 234 -15.81 -34.95 -12.14
CA GLN A 234 -15.75 -35.93 -13.24
C GLN A 234 -15.71 -35.25 -14.62
N LEU A 235 -14.61 -34.55 -14.93
CA LEU A 235 -14.32 -34.07 -16.29
C LEU A 235 -13.78 -35.23 -17.15
N ALA A 236 -14.67 -36.14 -17.56
CA ALA A 236 -14.33 -37.32 -18.36
C ALA A 236 -14.12 -36.98 -19.84
N ILE A 237 -12.90 -36.54 -20.20
CA ILE A 237 -12.49 -36.35 -21.59
C ILE A 237 -11.57 -37.51 -22.00
N TRP A 238 -12.16 -38.51 -22.63
CA TRP A 238 -11.54 -39.79 -22.99
C TRP A 238 -10.31 -39.71 -23.93
N ASP A 239 -10.05 -38.54 -24.52
CA ASP A 239 -9.03 -38.33 -25.57
C ASP A 239 -7.90 -37.35 -25.15
N LEU A 240 -7.87 -36.89 -23.89
CA LEU A 240 -6.81 -36.02 -23.35
C LEU A 240 -5.97 -36.75 -22.30
N ARG A 241 -4.79 -37.24 -22.70
CA ARG A 241 -3.75 -37.66 -21.74
C ARG A 241 -3.09 -36.40 -21.17
N GLY A 242 -3.25 -36.13 -19.87
CA GLY A 242 -2.56 -35.01 -19.18
C GLY A 242 -3.45 -34.12 -18.30
N LEU A 243 -4.77 -34.18 -18.45
CA LEU A 243 -5.73 -33.42 -17.64
C LEU A 243 -6.43 -34.34 -16.62
N GLU A 244 -5.70 -34.75 -15.58
CA GLU A 244 -6.27 -35.59 -14.53
C GLU A 244 -7.14 -34.76 -13.57
N THR A 245 -8.22 -35.37 -13.09
CA THR A 245 -9.14 -34.76 -12.13
C THR A 245 -8.49 -34.77 -10.74
N VAL A 246 -8.35 -33.61 -10.12
CA VAL A 246 -7.66 -33.44 -8.83
C VAL A 246 -8.58 -32.99 -7.71
N THR A 247 -8.21 -33.31 -6.48
CA THR A 247 -8.77 -32.69 -5.29
C THR A 247 -7.98 -31.42 -4.99
N ALA A 248 -8.66 -30.27 -4.87
CA ALA A 248 -8.02 -28.97 -4.72
C ALA A 248 -8.49 -28.23 -3.46
N VAL A 249 -7.53 -27.65 -2.73
CA VAL A 249 -7.76 -26.85 -1.51
C VAL A 249 -7.02 -25.53 -1.61
N ALA A 250 -7.68 -24.44 -1.19
CA ALA A 250 -7.07 -23.11 -1.16
C ALA A 250 -6.04 -23.01 -0.03
N GLU A 251 -4.77 -22.74 -0.35
CA GLU A 251 -3.71 -22.54 0.65
C GLU A 251 -3.73 -21.11 1.19
N THR A 252 -3.92 -20.15 0.28
CA THR A 252 -4.10 -18.73 0.60
C THR A 252 -5.52 -18.29 0.23
N ARG A 253 -5.82 -16.99 0.29
CA ARG A 253 -7.05 -16.50 -0.35
C ARG A 253 -6.84 -16.63 -1.85
N VAL A 254 -7.82 -17.17 -2.57
CA VAL A 254 -7.70 -17.45 -4.01
C VAL A 254 -8.93 -16.93 -4.75
N LYS A 255 -8.71 -16.36 -5.92
CA LYS A 255 -9.75 -16.06 -6.90
C LYS A 255 -9.59 -16.95 -8.12
N LEU A 256 -10.66 -17.64 -8.49
CA LEU A 256 -10.69 -18.62 -9.57
C LEU A 256 -11.72 -18.24 -10.63
N LEU A 257 -11.38 -18.56 -11.88
CA LEU A 257 -12.25 -18.50 -13.04
C LEU A 257 -12.70 -19.94 -13.36
N SER A 258 -14.01 -20.19 -13.35
CA SER A 258 -14.60 -21.51 -13.57
C SER A 258 -15.24 -21.58 -14.95
N ILE A 259 -14.87 -22.59 -15.73
CA ILE A 259 -15.45 -22.92 -17.04
C ILE A 259 -16.15 -24.28 -16.94
N ASP A 260 -17.40 -24.33 -17.40
CA ASP A 260 -18.22 -25.54 -17.41
C ASP A 260 -17.72 -26.61 -18.39
N ARG A 261 -17.87 -27.89 -18.02
CA ARG A 261 -17.50 -29.05 -18.85
C ARG A 261 -17.99 -28.95 -20.29
N GLY A 262 -19.24 -28.57 -20.52
CA GLY A 262 -19.81 -28.55 -21.86
C GLY A 262 -19.10 -27.55 -22.78
N VAL A 263 -18.64 -26.43 -22.22
CA VAL A 263 -17.86 -25.42 -22.96
C VAL A 263 -16.46 -25.92 -23.26
N VAL A 264 -15.81 -26.57 -22.29
CA VAL A 264 -14.45 -27.12 -22.42
C VAL A 264 -14.39 -28.20 -23.50
N GLU A 265 -15.29 -29.18 -23.48
CA GLU A 265 -15.33 -30.27 -24.47
C GLU A 265 -15.46 -29.74 -25.90
N ARG A 266 -16.27 -28.69 -26.11
CA ARG A 266 -16.46 -28.08 -27.42
C ARG A 266 -15.27 -27.21 -27.85
N MET A 267 -14.62 -26.51 -26.93
CA MET A 267 -13.39 -25.77 -27.21
C MET A 267 -12.27 -26.69 -27.71
N ILE A 268 -12.15 -27.88 -27.10
CA ILE A 268 -11.16 -28.89 -27.51
C ILE A 268 -11.45 -29.42 -28.92
N ILE A 269 -12.72 -29.60 -29.29
CA ILE A 269 -13.12 -30.07 -30.62
C ILE A 269 -12.90 -28.97 -31.66
N GLY A 270 -13.29 -27.72 -31.35
CA GLY A 270 -13.27 -26.61 -32.30
C GLY A 270 -11.91 -25.93 -32.50
N VAL A 271 -11.00 -26.01 -31.50
CA VAL A 271 -9.71 -25.28 -31.53
C VAL A 271 -8.56 -26.24 -31.21
N ALA A 272 -7.86 -26.67 -32.27
CA ALA A 272 -6.80 -27.68 -32.17
C ALA A 272 -5.63 -27.31 -31.23
N ASP A 273 -5.27 -26.03 -31.12
CA ASP A 273 -4.18 -25.60 -30.23
C ASP A 273 -4.58 -25.66 -28.74
N VAL A 274 -5.86 -25.42 -28.40
CA VAL A 274 -6.36 -25.61 -27.01
C VAL A 274 -6.24 -27.08 -26.61
N ARG A 275 -6.59 -28.00 -27.52
CA ARG A 275 -6.40 -29.44 -27.31
C ARG A 275 -4.93 -29.80 -27.12
N ASN A 276 -4.05 -29.23 -27.94
CA ASN A 276 -2.60 -29.46 -27.81
C ASN A 276 -2.07 -28.92 -26.48
N GLN A 277 -2.46 -27.73 -26.05
CA GLN A 277 -2.02 -27.17 -24.76
C GLN A 277 -2.55 -27.97 -23.56
N LEU A 278 -3.80 -28.44 -23.63
CA LEU A 278 -4.38 -29.31 -22.59
C LEU A 278 -3.75 -30.71 -22.56
N SER A 279 -3.18 -31.19 -23.66
CA SER A 279 -2.53 -32.51 -23.73
C SER A 279 -1.01 -32.46 -23.56
N GLN A 280 -0.38 -31.32 -23.87
CA GLN A 280 1.03 -31.08 -23.63
C GLN A 280 1.24 -30.77 -22.15
N HIS A 281 1.96 -31.67 -21.49
CA HIS A 281 2.38 -31.45 -20.12
C HIS A 281 3.50 -30.40 -20.11
N PHE A 282 3.13 -29.14 -19.84
CA PHE A 282 4.10 -28.05 -19.81
C PHE A 282 4.87 -28.11 -18.48
N ASP A 283 6.08 -28.69 -18.50
CA ASP A 283 6.96 -28.73 -17.32
C ASP A 283 7.56 -27.34 -17.07
N LEU A 284 6.76 -26.48 -16.43
CA LEU A 284 7.15 -25.13 -16.03
C LEU A 284 8.39 -25.16 -15.13
N GLY A 285 8.58 -26.24 -14.36
CA GLY A 285 9.74 -26.44 -13.50
C GLY A 285 11.03 -26.60 -14.28
N GLU A 286 11.05 -27.48 -15.28
CA GLU A 286 12.23 -27.68 -16.14
C GLU A 286 12.60 -26.39 -16.89
N ARG A 287 11.60 -25.63 -17.38
CA ARG A 287 11.83 -24.34 -18.06
C ARG A 287 12.39 -23.29 -17.11
N LEU A 288 11.84 -23.17 -15.90
CA LEU A 288 12.33 -22.24 -14.88
C LEU A 288 13.79 -22.53 -14.50
N VAL A 289 14.10 -23.81 -14.24
CA VAL A 289 15.44 -24.28 -13.91
C VAL A 289 16.40 -24.06 -15.07
N GLY A 290 15.99 -24.42 -16.30
CA GLY A 290 16.82 -24.26 -17.51
C GLY A 290 17.15 -22.80 -17.84
N ALA A 291 16.24 -21.88 -17.54
CA ALA A 291 16.45 -20.45 -17.74
C ALA A 291 17.37 -19.85 -16.67
N LEU A 292 17.05 -20.04 -15.39
CA LEU A 292 17.69 -19.30 -14.30
C LEU A 292 18.97 -19.96 -13.78
N SER A 293 19.16 -21.26 -13.95
CA SER A 293 20.37 -21.97 -13.45
C SER A 293 21.69 -21.42 -14.01
N LYS A 294 21.64 -20.72 -15.16
CA LYS A 294 22.81 -20.10 -15.79
C LYS A 294 23.21 -18.77 -15.15
N ASP A 295 22.34 -18.12 -14.38
CA ASP A 295 22.59 -16.83 -13.74
C ASP A 295 23.32 -17.00 -12.40
N GLU A 296 24.25 -16.09 -12.09
CA GLU A 296 25.08 -16.18 -10.88
C GLU A 296 24.29 -16.13 -9.57
N LEU A 297 23.12 -15.46 -9.57
CA LEU A 297 22.25 -15.30 -8.39
C LEU A 297 21.50 -16.59 -8.02
N PHE A 298 21.21 -17.45 -9.01
CA PHE A 298 20.41 -18.66 -8.86
C PHE A 298 21.24 -19.95 -8.94
N ALA A 299 22.55 -19.83 -9.21
CA ALA A 299 23.44 -20.98 -9.44
C ALA A 299 23.59 -21.95 -8.25
N ASP A 300 23.30 -21.51 -7.02
CA ASP A 300 23.45 -22.32 -5.80
C ASP A 300 22.16 -22.95 -5.27
N LEU A 301 21.07 -22.85 -6.05
CA LEU A 301 19.75 -23.38 -5.66
C LEU A 301 19.67 -24.91 -5.78
N GLN A 302 19.10 -25.54 -4.74
CA GLN A 302 18.83 -26.98 -4.68
C GLN A 302 17.42 -27.29 -5.21
N PRO A 303 17.09 -28.56 -5.55
CA PRO A 303 15.76 -28.94 -6.07
C PRO A 303 14.59 -28.39 -5.23
N GLN A 304 14.69 -28.44 -3.90
CA GLN A 304 13.66 -27.92 -2.99
C GLN A 304 13.44 -26.40 -3.11
N HIS A 305 14.48 -25.63 -3.45
CA HIS A 305 14.35 -24.18 -3.65
C HIS A 305 13.61 -23.86 -4.95
N TRP A 306 13.74 -24.73 -5.97
CA TRP A 306 12.99 -24.60 -7.22
C TRP A 306 11.50 -24.89 -7.02
N ASP A 307 11.16 -25.90 -6.23
CA ASP A 307 9.77 -26.17 -5.83
C ASP A 307 9.16 -24.98 -5.07
N ASP A 308 9.95 -24.39 -4.17
CA ASP A 308 9.55 -23.19 -3.43
C ASP A 308 9.34 -21.98 -4.36
N LEU A 309 10.20 -21.76 -5.37
CA LEU A 309 10.01 -20.69 -6.36
C LEU A 309 8.78 -20.93 -7.24
N LEU A 310 8.56 -22.16 -7.69
CA LEU A 310 7.36 -22.52 -8.47
C LEU A 310 6.07 -22.19 -7.72
N SER A 311 6.07 -22.27 -6.39
CA SER A 311 4.92 -21.90 -5.57
C SER A 311 4.57 -20.41 -5.58
N ILE A 312 5.42 -19.55 -6.16
CA ILE A 312 5.18 -18.09 -6.30
C ILE A 312 5.34 -17.59 -7.75
N THR A 313 5.53 -18.47 -8.73
CA THR A 313 5.67 -18.11 -10.13
C THR A 313 4.30 -17.90 -10.78
N GLY A 314 4.08 -16.79 -11.46
CA GLY A 314 2.90 -16.56 -12.31
C GLY A 314 3.13 -17.05 -13.74
N TRP A 315 2.06 -17.37 -14.47
CA TRP A 315 2.12 -17.74 -15.89
C TRP A 315 1.20 -16.86 -16.74
N GLU A 316 1.77 -16.09 -17.66
CA GLU A 316 1.09 -15.01 -18.38
C GLU A 316 1.35 -15.11 -19.89
N HIS A 317 0.34 -14.90 -20.73
CA HIS A 317 0.47 -14.78 -22.18
C HIS A 317 0.41 -13.32 -22.62
N VAL A 318 1.31 -12.91 -23.51
CA VAL A 318 1.35 -11.58 -24.11
C VAL A 318 1.16 -11.71 -25.63
N PRO A 319 0.02 -11.25 -26.18
CA PRO A 319 -0.25 -11.26 -27.62
C PRO A 319 0.83 -10.55 -28.43
N ALA A 320 0.98 -10.93 -29.70
CA ALA A 320 1.97 -10.30 -30.57
C ALA A 320 1.77 -8.78 -30.70
N ASP A 321 2.87 -8.08 -30.94
CA ASP A 321 2.97 -6.62 -31.09
C ASP A 321 2.69 -5.80 -29.81
N LEU A 322 2.38 -6.47 -28.70
CA LEU A 322 2.28 -5.84 -27.39
C LEU A 322 3.62 -5.86 -26.65
N ASP A 323 3.89 -4.77 -25.93
CA ASP A 323 5.07 -4.67 -25.08
C ASP A 323 4.83 -5.46 -23.77
N VAL A 324 5.68 -6.46 -23.52
CA VAL A 324 5.72 -7.23 -22.27
C VAL A 324 6.15 -6.32 -21.11
N VAL A 325 7.23 -5.57 -21.35
CA VAL A 325 7.74 -4.53 -20.45
C VAL A 325 8.27 -3.38 -21.29
N ARG A 326 8.30 -2.19 -20.69
CA ARG A 326 8.77 -0.98 -21.37
C ARG A 326 9.99 -0.40 -20.69
N GLN A 327 10.89 0.15 -21.49
CA GLN A 327 12.02 0.91 -20.96
C GLN A 327 11.50 2.06 -20.10
N GLY A 328 11.99 2.13 -18.87
CA GLY A 328 11.58 3.13 -17.90
C GLY A 328 10.31 2.80 -17.13
N GLN A 329 9.69 1.63 -17.30
CA GLN A 329 8.64 1.12 -16.40
C GLN A 329 9.28 0.59 -15.10
N ASP A 330 8.56 0.64 -13.98
CA ASP A 330 9.03 0.11 -12.69
C ASP A 330 9.29 -1.40 -12.79
N GLY A 331 10.50 -1.80 -12.40
CA GLY A 331 10.95 -3.17 -12.49
C GLY A 331 10.63 -3.96 -11.23
N THR A 332 9.45 -4.56 -11.15
CA THR A 332 9.02 -5.35 -9.98
C THR A 332 8.92 -6.85 -10.27
N LYS A 333 8.95 -7.22 -11.56
CA LYS A 333 8.83 -8.60 -12.04
C LYS A 333 10.07 -9.04 -12.82
N LEU A 334 10.46 -10.29 -12.65
CA LEU A 334 11.36 -11.02 -13.52
C LEU A 334 10.51 -11.79 -14.53
N TYR A 335 10.81 -11.63 -15.82
CA TYR A 335 10.10 -12.28 -16.92
C TYR A 335 10.98 -13.36 -17.52
N ILE A 336 10.45 -14.57 -17.64
CA ILE A 336 11.15 -15.74 -18.19
C ILE A 336 10.30 -16.27 -19.33
N LEU A 337 10.87 -16.31 -20.53
CA LEU A 337 10.20 -16.75 -21.74
C LEU A 337 9.98 -18.27 -21.68
N ALA A 338 8.71 -18.66 -21.57
CA ALA A 338 8.28 -20.05 -21.53
C ALA A 338 8.11 -20.61 -22.95
N ALA A 339 7.45 -19.86 -23.84
CA ALA A 339 7.24 -20.23 -25.24
C ALA A 339 7.17 -18.98 -26.15
N GLY A 340 7.62 -19.13 -27.40
CA GLY A 340 7.55 -18.06 -28.42
C GLY A 340 8.83 -17.22 -28.53
N THR A 341 8.70 -16.01 -29.06
CA THR A 341 9.84 -15.07 -29.24
C THR A 341 9.46 -13.65 -28.86
N ALA A 342 10.45 -12.87 -28.45
CA ALA A 342 10.25 -11.45 -28.15
C ALA A 342 11.46 -10.60 -28.51
N HIS A 343 11.23 -9.43 -29.08
CA HIS A 343 12.28 -8.49 -29.44
C HIS A 343 12.56 -7.50 -28.33
N VAL A 344 13.84 -7.27 -28.03
CA VAL A 344 14.28 -6.26 -27.08
C VAL A 344 14.74 -5.01 -27.82
N PHE A 345 14.13 -3.87 -27.48
CA PHE A 345 14.41 -2.55 -28.02
C PHE A 345 14.98 -1.64 -26.93
N ALA A 346 16.00 -0.86 -27.28
CA ALA A 346 16.47 0.24 -26.44
C ALA A 346 16.22 1.57 -27.15
N ARG A 347 15.78 2.58 -26.41
CA ARG A 347 15.64 3.94 -26.92
C ARG A 347 16.94 4.71 -26.77
N ASP A 348 17.33 5.37 -27.84
CA ASP A 348 18.43 6.33 -27.83
C ASP A 348 17.99 7.67 -27.22
N ALA A 349 18.93 8.59 -26.95
CA ALA A 349 18.68 9.92 -26.41
C ALA A 349 17.72 10.77 -27.27
N SER A 350 17.59 10.44 -28.56
CA SER A 350 16.65 11.04 -29.50
C SER A 350 15.22 10.44 -29.45
N GLY A 351 15.00 9.42 -28.61
CA GLY A 351 13.72 8.73 -28.45
C GLY A 351 13.41 7.65 -29.49
N ARG A 352 14.36 7.35 -30.41
CA ARG A 352 14.21 6.30 -31.42
C ARG A 352 14.48 4.92 -30.83
N GLU A 353 13.60 3.95 -31.12
CA GLU A 353 13.76 2.55 -30.72
C GLU A 353 14.76 1.84 -31.65
N LEU A 354 15.80 1.25 -31.06
CA LEU A 354 16.80 0.45 -31.74
C LEU A 354 16.70 -1.00 -31.27
N PRO A 355 16.49 -1.97 -32.18
CA PRO A 355 16.47 -3.39 -31.80
C PRO A 355 17.87 -3.80 -31.31
N GLN A 356 17.94 -4.43 -30.14
CA GLN A 356 19.19 -4.92 -29.57
C GLN A 356 19.40 -6.41 -29.82
N TYR A 357 18.46 -7.24 -29.39
CA TYR A 357 18.53 -8.70 -29.51
C TYR A 357 17.13 -9.33 -29.46
N LEU A 358 17.06 -10.60 -29.89
CA LEU A 358 15.86 -11.43 -29.84
C LEU A 358 15.98 -12.39 -28.66
N LEU A 359 14.93 -12.45 -27.84
CA LEU A 359 14.74 -13.48 -26.81
C LEU A 359 14.08 -14.70 -27.48
N ASN A 360 14.67 -15.88 -27.29
CA ASN A 360 14.12 -17.13 -27.76
C ASN A 360 14.24 -18.20 -26.66
N GLU A 361 13.57 -19.35 -26.85
CA GLU A 361 13.51 -20.39 -25.83
C GLU A 361 14.87 -21.03 -25.48
N ASN A 362 15.81 -21.05 -26.44
CA ASN A 362 17.07 -21.78 -26.33
C ASN A 362 18.26 -20.90 -25.89
N ASP A 363 18.17 -19.59 -26.15
CA ASP A 363 19.21 -18.60 -25.91
C ASP A 363 18.60 -17.30 -25.38
N ARG A 364 19.15 -16.83 -24.25
CA ARG A 364 18.67 -15.66 -23.51
C ARG A 364 17.15 -15.65 -23.36
N ASN A 365 16.66 -16.50 -22.48
CA ASN A 365 15.23 -16.75 -22.26
C ASN A 365 14.67 -16.04 -21.02
N PHE A 366 15.36 -15.05 -20.46
CA PHE A 366 14.83 -14.26 -19.34
C PHE A 366 15.26 -12.79 -19.39
N PHE A 367 14.50 -11.92 -18.74
CA PHE A 367 14.70 -10.47 -18.69
C PHE A 367 14.26 -9.90 -17.33
N GLY A 368 15.01 -8.93 -16.79
CA GLY A 368 14.61 -8.19 -15.60
C GLY A 368 15.17 -8.68 -14.26
N VAL A 369 16.22 -9.50 -14.26
CA VAL A 369 16.86 -9.99 -13.01
C VAL A 369 17.37 -8.84 -12.13
N HIS A 370 17.97 -7.81 -12.74
CA HIS A 370 18.47 -6.66 -11.99
C HIS A 370 17.32 -5.86 -11.36
N ALA A 371 16.28 -5.58 -12.16
CA ALA A 371 15.05 -4.90 -11.74
C ALA A 371 14.41 -5.57 -10.51
N LEU A 372 14.33 -6.90 -10.49
CA LEU A 372 13.68 -7.68 -9.41
C LEU A 372 14.21 -7.39 -7.99
N LEU A 373 15.48 -7.01 -7.84
CA LEU A 373 16.12 -6.87 -6.52
C LEU A 373 16.56 -5.45 -6.19
N SER A 374 16.78 -4.59 -7.18
CA SER A 374 17.23 -3.21 -6.97
C SER A 374 16.11 -2.17 -7.06
N HIS A 375 14.86 -2.59 -7.33
CA HIS A 375 13.74 -1.70 -7.69
C HIS A 375 14.08 -0.72 -8.83
N ASP A 376 15.08 -1.07 -9.66
CA ASP A 376 15.45 -0.26 -10.82
C ASP A 376 14.42 -0.44 -11.94
N ARG A 377 14.21 0.61 -12.73
CA ARG A 377 13.36 0.55 -13.92
C ARG A 377 13.93 -0.40 -14.97
N TYR A 378 13.06 -0.99 -15.78
CA TYR A 378 13.52 -1.77 -16.93
C TYR A 378 14.34 -0.90 -17.89
N VAL A 379 15.50 -1.41 -18.28
CA VAL A 379 16.47 -0.68 -19.13
C VAL A 379 16.13 -0.74 -20.62
N ALA A 380 15.20 -1.61 -21.01
CA ALA A 380 14.81 -1.85 -22.39
C ALA A 380 13.32 -2.18 -22.46
N THR A 381 12.72 -1.96 -23.64
CA THR A 381 11.38 -2.39 -23.97
C THR A 381 11.45 -3.79 -24.58
N VAL A 382 10.61 -4.71 -24.11
CA VAL A 382 10.49 -6.05 -24.67
C VAL A 382 9.13 -6.15 -25.33
N ARG A 383 9.09 -6.46 -26.62
CA ARG A 383 7.84 -6.62 -27.39
C ARG A 383 7.67 -8.07 -27.82
N SER A 384 6.49 -8.59 -27.57
CA SER A 384 6.08 -9.93 -28.00
C SER A 384 5.99 -10.00 -29.53
N THR A 385 6.48 -11.08 -30.14
CA THR A 385 6.45 -11.28 -31.59
C THR A 385 5.84 -12.60 -31.99
N GLN A 386 5.31 -12.65 -33.21
CA GLN A 386 4.81 -13.91 -33.78
C GLN A 386 5.96 -14.88 -34.02
N SER A 387 5.80 -16.12 -33.57
CA SER A 387 6.83 -17.16 -33.69
C SER A 387 6.28 -18.41 -34.36
N PRO A 388 7.01 -19.05 -35.29
CA PRO A 388 6.65 -20.39 -35.73
C PRO A 388 6.86 -21.41 -34.60
N LEU A 389 5.86 -22.25 -34.34
CA LEU A 389 5.95 -23.41 -33.45
C LEU A 389 6.60 -24.60 -34.17
N ALA A 390 7.11 -25.57 -33.38
CA ALA A 390 7.66 -26.82 -33.89
C ALA A 390 6.65 -27.64 -34.74
N ASP A 391 5.35 -27.47 -34.46
CA ASP A 391 4.24 -28.15 -35.14
C ASP A 391 3.85 -27.48 -36.47
N GLY A 392 4.53 -26.40 -36.88
CA GLY A 392 4.28 -25.64 -38.11
C GLY A 392 3.17 -24.59 -38.01
N THR A 393 2.49 -24.49 -36.87
CA THR A 393 1.57 -23.39 -36.54
C THR A 393 2.34 -22.13 -36.15
N THR A 394 1.68 -20.96 -36.15
CA THR A 394 2.28 -19.70 -35.67
C THR A 394 1.66 -19.33 -34.32
N LEU A 395 2.51 -19.03 -33.34
CA LEU A 395 2.09 -18.47 -32.06
C LEU A 395 1.84 -16.98 -32.23
N ASP A 396 0.63 -16.52 -31.89
CA ASP A 396 0.30 -15.10 -31.89
C ASP A 396 0.75 -14.40 -30.59
N GLY A 397 2.05 -14.49 -30.27
CA GLY A 397 2.63 -13.84 -29.10
C GLY A 397 3.69 -14.68 -28.40
N SER A 398 3.82 -14.47 -27.08
CA SER A 398 4.82 -15.12 -26.23
C SER A 398 4.26 -15.41 -24.84
N ASP A 399 4.65 -16.54 -24.27
CA ASP A 399 4.27 -16.97 -22.92
C ASP A 399 5.41 -16.71 -21.95
N TRP A 400 5.07 -16.21 -20.76
CA TRP A 400 6.01 -15.73 -19.76
C TRP A 400 5.72 -16.33 -18.40
N LEU A 401 6.77 -16.84 -17.76
CA LEU A 401 6.79 -17.09 -16.33
C LEU A 401 7.24 -15.81 -15.61
N THR A 402 6.49 -15.39 -14.60
CA THR A 402 6.75 -14.15 -13.85
C THR A 402 7.09 -14.44 -12.40
N LEU A 403 8.14 -13.81 -11.89
CA LEU A 403 8.50 -13.83 -10.47
C LEU A 403 8.47 -12.40 -9.94
N GLN A 404 7.80 -12.17 -8.83
CA GLN A 404 7.67 -10.85 -8.24
C GLN A 404 8.48 -10.69 -6.97
N GLU A 405 9.02 -9.50 -6.78
CA GLU A 405 9.86 -9.16 -5.64
C GLU A 405 9.16 -9.35 -4.29
N ASP A 406 7.94 -8.83 -4.11
CA ASP A 406 7.22 -8.94 -2.84
C ASP A 406 6.90 -10.40 -2.46
N ASP A 407 6.55 -11.20 -3.45
CA ASP A 407 6.22 -12.61 -3.26
C ASP A 407 7.50 -13.42 -2.97
N LEU A 408 8.63 -13.03 -3.58
CA LEU A 408 9.96 -13.56 -3.28
C LEU A 408 10.41 -13.22 -1.85
N LYS A 409 10.24 -11.95 -1.42
CA LYS A 409 10.53 -11.51 -0.05
C LYS A 409 9.68 -12.28 0.96
N TYR A 410 8.41 -12.50 0.67
CA TYR A 410 7.51 -13.29 1.51
C TYR A 410 7.98 -14.76 1.63
N LEU A 411 8.33 -15.40 0.51
CA LEU A 411 8.81 -16.78 0.49
C LEU A 411 10.11 -16.93 1.30
N ILE A 412 11.08 -16.05 1.09
CA ILE A 412 12.38 -16.09 1.75
C ILE A 412 12.24 -15.81 3.25
N ASN A 413 11.40 -14.84 3.65
CA ASN A 413 11.17 -14.55 5.06
C ASN A 413 10.39 -15.67 5.78
N SER A 414 9.39 -16.27 5.13
CA SER A 414 8.62 -17.39 5.72
C SER A 414 9.45 -18.66 5.88
N LYS A 415 10.44 -18.90 5.02
CA LYS A 415 11.34 -20.07 5.05
C LYS A 415 12.81 -19.68 5.30
N ARG A 416 13.03 -18.68 6.17
CA ARG A 416 14.33 -18.02 6.40
C ARG A 416 15.51 -18.98 6.61
N GLU A 417 15.34 -20.01 7.45
CA GLU A 417 16.40 -20.99 7.74
C GLU A 417 16.94 -21.72 6.49
N ARG A 418 16.10 -21.92 5.47
CA ARG A 418 16.49 -22.58 4.22
C ARG A 418 17.18 -21.61 3.27
N TRP A 419 16.65 -20.39 3.16
CA TRP A 419 17.06 -19.41 2.17
C TRP A 419 18.27 -18.56 2.58
N GLU A 420 18.54 -18.38 3.88
CA GLU A 420 19.64 -17.56 4.40
C GLU A 420 21.03 -17.93 3.85
N ARG A 421 21.25 -19.20 3.50
CA ARG A 421 22.53 -19.70 3.02
C ARG A 421 22.72 -19.58 1.50
N THR A 422 21.65 -19.24 0.78
CA THR A 422 21.69 -19.08 -0.68
C THR A 422 22.15 -17.67 -1.06
N LYS A 423 22.73 -17.48 -2.25
CA LYS A 423 23.11 -16.15 -2.76
C LYS A 423 21.88 -15.26 -2.94
N LEU A 424 20.80 -15.80 -3.50
CA LEU A 424 19.54 -15.08 -3.67
C LEU A 424 18.97 -14.65 -2.31
N GLY A 425 18.84 -15.59 -1.37
CA GLY A 425 18.34 -15.30 -0.02
C GLY A 425 19.24 -14.35 0.75
N ALA A 426 20.56 -14.49 0.65
CA ALA A 426 21.49 -13.53 1.25
C ALA A 426 21.38 -12.13 0.62
N THR A 427 21.08 -12.01 -0.67
CA THR A 427 20.90 -10.72 -1.34
C THR A 427 19.58 -10.07 -0.92
N VAL A 428 18.49 -10.84 -0.88
CA VAL A 428 17.16 -10.36 -0.45
C VAL A 428 17.13 -10.04 1.05
N LEU A 429 17.74 -10.89 1.90
CA LEU A 429 17.73 -10.73 3.36
C LEU A 429 18.75 -9.70 3.86
N LYS A 430 19.82 -9.43 3.11
CA LYS A 430 20.77 -8.38 3.51
C LYS A 430 20.12 -7.00 3.50
N GLY A 431 19.02 -6.82 2.77
CA GLY A 431 18.41 -5.51 2.55
C GLY A 431 19.44 -4.49 2.04
N PRO A 432 19.06 -3.22 1.92
CA PRO A 432 20.05 -2.15 1.79
C PRO A 432 21.01 -2.20 2.99
N VAL A 433 22.32 -2.27 2.72
CA VAL A 433 23.37 -2.28 3.75
C VAL A 433 23.32 -0.98 4.57
N GLY A 434 22.66 -1.03 5.72
CA GLY A 434 22.54 0.09 6.66
C GLY A 434 22.07 -0.39 8.02
N LYS A 435 22.37 0.35 9.09
CA LYS A 435 21.68 0.14 10.37
C LYS A 435 20.18 0.24 10.10
N GLU A 436 19.41 -0.78 10.48
CA GLU A 436 17.96 -0.68 10.53
C GLU A 436 17.63 0.47 11.48
N TYR A 437 17.18 1.58 10.92
CA TYR A 437 16.66 2.68 11.69
C TYR A 437 15.17 2.42 11.89
N ASP A 438 14.68 2.48 13.13
CA ASP A 438 13.26 2.21 13.46
C ASP A 438 12.26 3.10 12.69
N TRP A 439 12.76 4.16 12.06
CA TRP A 439 11.99 5.13 11.28
C TRP A 439 12.02 4.94 9.77
N LEU A 440 12.81 4.00 9.25
CA LEU A 440 12.94 3.73 7.81
C LEU A 440 11.68 3.02 7.30
N LYS A 441 11.12 3.44 6.15
CA LYS A 441 10.00 2.71 5.52
C LYS A 441 10.50 1.39 4.88
N GLN A 442 9.60 0.43 4.66
CA GLN A 442 9.95 -0.89 4.09
C GLN A 442 10.46 -0.80 2.63
N ASP A 443 10.13 0.27 1.91
CA ASP A 443 10.48 0.58 0.52
C ASP A 443 11.51 1.72 0.41
N GLU A 444 12.24 1.99 1.49
CA GLU A 444 13.19 3.10 1.59
C GLU A 444 14.62 2.62 1.88
N ASP A 445 15.50 2.81 0.90
CA ASP A 445 16.90 2.38 1.02
C ASP A 445 17.80 3.54 1.46
N VAL A 446 18.77 3.24 2.33
CA VAL A 446 19.77 4.19 2.79
C VAL A 446 20.92 4.28 1.79
N MET A 447 21.02 5.41 1.08
CA MET A 447 22.04 5.65 0.05
C MET A 447 23.35 6.18 0.63
N LEU A 448 23.29 7.00 1.68
CA LEU A 448 24.47 7.56 2.31
C LEU A 448 24.22 7.85 3.79
N VAL A 449 25.13 7.37 4.64
CA VAL A 449 25.26 7.82 6.03
C VAL A 449 26.56 8.58 6.15
N THR A 450 26.49 9.83 6.61
CA THR A 450 27.67 10.68 6.81
C THR A 450 27.54 11.48 8.09
N ARG A 451 28.64 12.08 8.54
CA ARG A 451 28.73 12.82 9.80
C ARG A 451 29.41 14.16 9.56
N ARG A 452 29.51 14.99 10.59
CA ARG A 452 30.36 16.19 10.55
C ARG A 452 31.82 15.78 10.30
N HIS A 453 32.56 16.62 9.60
CA HIS A 453 33.96 16.38 9.27
C HIS A 453 34.82 16.30 10.55
N SER A 454 35.81 15.41 10.56
CA SER A 454 36.68 15.17 11.73
C SER A 454 37.43 16.42 12.20
N ILE A 455 37.66 17.40 11.33
CA ILE A 455 38.28 18.69 11.69
C ILE A 455 37.50 19.43 12.78
N TRP A 456 36.17 19.26 12.81
CA TRP A 456 35.33 19.86 13.83
C TRP A 456 35.68 19.31 15.22
N LEU A 457 35.90 17.99 15.30
CA LEU A 457 36.32 17.32 16.53
C LEU A 457 37.74 17.76 16.91
N TRP A 458 38.68 17.73 15.97
CA TRP A 458 40.07 18.14 16.22
C TRP A 458 40.19 19.58 16.71
N LEU A 459 39.46 20.53 16.13
CA LEU A 459 39.46 21.92 16.59
C LEU A 459 38.95 22.07 18.03
N ARG A 460 37.88 21.33 18.40
CA ARG A 460 37.35 21.32 19.76
C ARG A 460 38.29 20.62 20.75
N VAL A 461 38.94 19.55 20.33
CA VAL A 461 39.97 18.84 21.12
C VAL A 461 41.17 19.76 21.35
N ILE A 462 41.69 20.44 20.33
CA ILE A 462 42.80 21.40 20.50
C ILE A 462 42.40 22.52 21.45
N LEU A 463 41.19 23.09 21.29
CA LEU A 463 40.68 24.12 22.19
C LEU A 463 40.56 23.61 23.64
N ALA A 464 40.14 22.35 23.84
CA ALA A 464 40.11 21.70 25.14
C ALA A 464 41.50 21.68 25.80
N PHE A 465 42.52 21.25 25.05
CA PHE A 465 43.90 21.23 25.54
C PHE A 465 44.43 22.64 25.86
N VAL A 466 44.10 23.64 25.04
CA VAL A 466 44.48 25.04 25.28
C VAL A 466 43.84 25.58 26.55
N ILE A 467 42.53 25.35 26.74
CA ILE A 467 41.80 25.76 27.96
C ILE A 467 42.36 25.03 29.17
N ALA A 468 42.59 23.73 29.07
CA ALA A 468 43.10 22.91 30.16
C ALA A 468 44.52 23.34 30.57
N TYR A 469 45.40 23.62 29.60
CA TYR A 469 46.74 24.14 29.85
C TYR A 469 46.71 25.55 30.45
N GLY A 470 45.84 26.43 29.93
CA GLY A 470 45.62 27.77 30.49
C GLY A 470 45.11 27.74 31.93
N PHE A 471 44.20 26.80 32.24
CA PHE A 471 43.67 26.59 33.60
C PHE A 471 44.76 26.10 34.56
N VAL A 472 45.60 25.14 34.14
CA VAL A 472 46.76 24.72 34.94
C VAL A 472 47.76 25.87 35.15
N GLY A 473 48.01 26.67 34.11
CA GLY A 473 48.86 27.86 34.22
C GLY A 473 48.30 28.89 35.21
N LEU A 474 46.97 29.09 35.22
CA LEU A 474 46.30 29.95 36.20
C LEU A 474 46.39 29.40 37.62
N LEU A 475 46.18 28.10 37.82
CA LEU A 475 46.33 27.46 39.12
C LEU A 475 47.76 27.58 39.65
N ALA A 476 48.76 27.37 38.79
CA ALA A 476 50.18 27.53 39.14
C ALA A 476 50.51 28.98 39.52
N LEU A 477 49.93 29.96 38.84
CA LEU A 477 50.07 31.38 39.19
C LEU A 477 49.45 31.69 40.56
N ILE A 478 48.27 31.16 40.86
CA ILE A 478 47.59 31.33 42.15
C ILE A 478 48.42 30.72 43.28
N ASP A 479 48.92 29.50 43.10
CA ASP A 479 49.77 28.84 44.08
C ASP A 479 51.07 29.62 44.34
N ALA A 480 51.68 30.18 43.29
CA ALA A 480 52.86 31.03 43.41
C ALA A 480 52.60 32.34 44.17
N ILE A 481 51.44 32.98 43.95
CA ILE A 481 51.06 34.25 44.61
C ILE A 481 50.67 34.02 46.09
N PHE A 482 49.85 33.00 46.36
CA PHE A 482 49.27 32.77 47.68
C PHE A 482 50.03 31.73 48.53
N LYS A 483 51.08 31.10 47.98
CA LYS A 483 51.93 30.09 48.63
C LYS A 483 51.12 28.93 49.22
N VAL A 484 50.20 28.38 48.44
CA VAL A 484 49.22 27.37 48.86
C VAL A 484 49.83 25.95 48.97
N ASN A 485 51.02 25.73 48.37
CA ASN A 485 51.75 24.45 48.34
C ASN A 485 50.92 23.31 47.73
N ILE A 486 50.37 23.53 46.53
CA ILE A 486 49.62 22.51 45.82
C ILE A 486 50.57 21.40 45.33
N THR A 487 50.23 20.13 45.56
CA THR A 487 51.06 19.00 45.14
C THR A 487 50.99 18.78 43.62
N THR A 488 52.05 18.24 43.01
CA THR A 488 52.09 17.88 41.58
C THR A 488 50.95 16.94 41.18
N LEU A 489 50.55 16.04 42.10
CA LEU A 489 49.41 15.14 41.92
C LEU A 489 48.07 15.91 41.83
N ALA A 490 47.90 16.97 42.62
CA ALA A 490 46.70 17.80 42.57
C ALA A 490 46.59 18.58 41.25
N TYR A 491 47.70 19.08 40.71
CA TYR A 491 47.74 19.66 39.36
C TYR A 491 47.39 18.63 38.27
N ALA A 492 47.95 17.43 38.36
CA ALA A 492 47.67 16.36 37.42
C ALA A 492 46.19 15.97 37.44
N LEU A 493 45.57 15.82 38.62
CA LEU A 493 44.15 15.51 38.75
C LEU A 493 43.26 16.66 38.26
N ALA A 494 43.61 17.91 38.60
CA ALA A 494 42.89 19.11 38.16
C ALA A 494 42.92 19.31 36.64
N LEU A 495 43.94 18.79 35.96
CA LEU A 495 44.02 18.76 34.49
C LEU A 495 43.29 17.57 33.89
N LEU A 496 43.58 16.37 34.39
CA LEU A 496 43.23 15.11 33.72
C LEU A 496 41.72 14.82 33.83
N VAL A 497 41.10 15.07 34.98
CA VAL A 497 39.67 14.79 35.19
C VAL A 497 38.78 15.67 34.29
N PRO A 498 38.91 17.01 34.25
CA PRO A 498 38.10 17.84 33.36
C PRO A 498 38.40 17.59 31.89
N LEU A 499 39.67 17.36 31.54
CA LEU A 499 40.08 17.07 30.17
C LEU A 499 39.43 15.78 29.67
N VAL A 500 39.48 14.68 30.44
CA VAL A 500 38.85 13.41 30.06
C VAL A 500 37.34 13.59 29.91
N LEU A 501 36.66 14.21 30.87
CA LEU A 501 35.21 14.45 30.79
C LEU A 501 34.82 15.26 29.55
N LEU A 502 35.60 16.30 29.23
CA LEU A 502 35.33 17.18 28.10
C LEU A 502 35.68 16.53 26.75
N LEU A 503 36.74 15.72 26.68
CA LEU A 503 37.06 14.89 25.51
C LEU A 503 36.00 13.82 25.26
N THR A 504 35.57 13.12 26.31
CA THR A 504 34.47 12.15 26.23
C THR A 504 33.19 12.82 25.74
N TRP A 505 32.86 13.99 26.28
CA TRP A 505 31.70 14.77 25.81
C TRP A 505 31.79 15.10 24.31
N TYR A 506 32.90 15.66 23.83
CA TYR A 506 33.06 15.99 22.41
C TYR A 506 33.09 14.78 21.49
N MET A 507 33.70 13.67 21.95
CA MET A 507 33.65 12.41 21.22
C MET A 507 32.21 11.96 21.07
N VAL A 508 31.46 11.88 22.17
CA VAL A 508 30.07 11.44 22.13
C VAL A 508 29.21 12.36 21.26
N ASP A 509 29.34 13.68 21.37
CA ASP A 509 28.66 14.69 20.53
C ASP A 509 28.96 14.44 19.03
N TYR A 510 30.23 14.18 18.68
CA TYR A 510 30.63 13.86 17.32
C TYR A 510 30.09 12.52 16.81
N TYR A 511 30.01 11.51 17.69
CA TYR A 511 29.57 10.18 17.30
C TYR A 511 28.05 10.04 17.18
N ASN A 512 27.29 10.91 17.86
CA ASN A 512 25.83 10.90 17.89
C ASN A 512 25.19 11.73 16.76
N ASP A 513 25.84 12.80 16.30
CA ASP A 513 25.31 13.64 15.21
C ASP A 513 25.60 13.03 13.83
N TYR A 514 24.56 12.78 13.03
CA TYR A 514 24.71 12.24 11.67
C TYR A 514 23.65 12.75 10.68
N TYR A 515 24.00 12.65 9.40
CA TYR A 515 23.16 12.97 8.26
C TYR A 515 22.92 11.69 7.45
N VAL A 516 21.67 11.43 7.08
CA VAL A 516 21.29 10.29 6.25
C VAL A 516 20.61 10.79 4.99
N VAL A 517 21.01 10.23 3.85
CA VAL A 517 20.32 10.38 2.57
C VAL A 517 19.75 9.02 2.21
N THR A 518 18.44 8.96 2.02
CA THR A 518 17.73 7.77 1.56
C THR A 518 17.17 7.98 0.16
N THR A 519 16.58 6.95 -0.45
CA THR A 519 15.86 7.06 -1.73
C THR A 519 14.66 8.01 -1.67
N GLN A 520 14.04 8.15 -0.49
CA GLN A 520 12.80 8.90 -0.33
C GLN A 520 12.95 10.23 0.41
N ARG A 521 13.94 10.39 1.29
CA ARG A 521 14.11 11.58 2.15
C ARG A 521 15.54 11.84 2.57
N LEU A 522 15.73 13.01 3.14
CA LEU A 522 16.93 13.49 3.78
C LEU A 522 16.63 13.63 5.27
N VAL A 523 17.49 13.07 6.11
CA VAL A 523 17.34 13.10 7.56
C VAL A 523 18.57 13.74 8.18
N ARG A 524 18.33 14.71 9.06
CA ARG A 524 19.32 15.26 9.97
C ARG A 524 18.90 14.93 11.39
N ARG A 525 19.78 14.24 12.11
CA ARG A 525 19.60 13.94 13.53
C ARG A 525 20.72 14.59 14.34
N ASP A 526 20.33 15.46 15.27
CA ASP A 526 21.21 16.06 16.26
C ASP A 526 20.83 15.47 17.64
N GLN A 527 21.75 14.74 18.29
CA GLN A 527 21.46 14.04 19.54
C GLN A 527 22.52 14.32 20.60
N VAL A 528 22.10 14.97 21.68
CA VAL A 528 22.91 15.17 22.88
C VAL A 528 22.72 13.97 23.80
N LEU A 529 23.82 13.30 24.17
CA LEU A 529 23.80 12.09 24.99
C LEU A 529 22.90 12.26 26.22
N LEU A 530 21.86 11.43 26.32
CA LEU A 530 20.94 11.36 27.46
C LEU A 530 20.23 12.69 27.78
N ILE A 531 20.26 13.72 26.90
CA ILE A 531 19.65 15.02 27.21
C ILE A 531 18.60 15.36 26.17
N SER A 532 18.99 15.55 24.92
CA SER A 532 18.05 16.05 23.91
C SER A 532 18.22 15.37 22.58
N GLU A 533 17.11 15.14 21.90
CA GLU A 533 17.06 14.64 20.55
C GLU A 533 16.25 15.58 19.68
N ASN A 534 16.86 16.05 18.60
CA ASN A 534 16.23 16.87 17.58
C ASN A 534 16.40 16.18 16.22
N ARG A 535 15.29 15.97 15.52
CA ARG A 535 15.29 15.32 14.22
C ARG A 535 14.47 16.11 13.21
N VAL A 536 15.07 16.33 12.05
CA VAL A 536 14.46 17.03 10.92
C VAL A 536 14.53 16.12 9.69
N ASP A 537 13.37 15.85 9.12
CA ASP A 537 13.20 15.04 7.92
C ASP A 537 12.69 15.91 6.78
N ALA A 538 13.17 15.68 5.55
CA ALA A 538 12.61 16.25 4.33
C ALA A 538 12.51 15.21 3.21
N MET A 539 11.33 15.09 2.61
CA MET A 539 11.11 14.24 1.45
C MET A 539 11.92 14.72 0.25
N MET A 540 12.51 13.78 -0.49
CA MET A 540 13.36 14.04 -1.67
C MET A 540 12.61 14.84 -2.73
N GLU A 541 11.31 14.60 -2.88
CA GLU A 541 10.44 15.33 -3.81
C GLU A 541 10.25 16.81 -3.44
N ARG A 542 10.33 17.14 -2.14
CA ARG A 542 10.22 18.52 -1.64
C ARG A 542 11.53 19.28 -1.74
N VAL A 543 12.65 18.61 -2.01
CA VAL A 543 13.94 19.26 -2.22
C VAL A 543 13.88 19.99 -3.55
N GLN A 544 14.04 21.31 -3.51
CA GLN A 544 14.06 22.14 -4.70
C GLN A 544 15.49 22.25 -5.22
N ASP A 545 16.33 22.92 -4.44
CA ASP A 545 17.72 23.20 -4.79
C ASP A 545 18.69 22.87 -3.65
N THR A 546 19.90 22.50 -4.04
CA THR A 546 21.02 22.27 -3.12
C THR A 546 22.14 23.27 -3.42
N GLU A 547 22.41 24.16 -2.46
CA GLU A 547 23.48 25.16 -2.56
C GLU A 547 24.69 24.71 -1.73
N LEU A 548 25.82 24.48 -2.41
CA LEU A 548 27.07 24.14 -1.75
C LEU A 548 27.85 25.39 -1.34
N ARG A 549 28.09 25.56 -0.03
CA ARG A 549 28.93 26.63 0.52
C ARG A 549 30.25 26.07 1.05
N THR A 550 31.35 26.37 0.38
CA THR A 550 32.71 26.00 0.83
C THR A 550 33.53 27.24 1.18
N ARG A 551 34.18 27.21 2.35
CA ARG A 551 35.17 28.23 2.76
C ARG A 551 36.55 27.88 2.19
N LEU A 552 37.50 28.82 2.20
CA LEU A 552 38.88 28.60 1.73
C LEU A 552 39.52 27.34 2.35
N ILE A 553 39.44 27.21 3.67
CA ILE A 553 39.94 26.03 4.40
C ILE A 553 39.11 24.78 4.04
N GLY A 554 37.80 24.93 3.84
CA GLY A 554 36.92 23.83 3.43
C GLY A 554 37.28 23.25 2.08
N LYS A 555 37.73 24.06 1.12
CA LYS A 555 38.22 23.58 -0.19
C LYS A 555 39.50 22.75 -0.06
N ILE A 556 40.42 23.13 0.83
CA ILE A 556 41.69 22.42 1.04
C ILE A 556 41.44 21.06 1.70
N PHE A 557 40.57 21.00 2.70
CA PHE A 557 40.27 19.78 3.46
C PHE A 557 39.01 19.04 2.96
N ASN A 558 38.48 19.42 1.80
CA ASN A 558 37.27 18.86 1.17
C ASN A 558 36.04 18.73 2.08
N PHE A 559 35.75 19.77 2.87
CA PHE A 559 34.51 19.88 3.65
C PHE A 559 33.76 21.17 3.34
N GLY A 560 32.44 21.14 3.49
CA GLY A 560 31.59 22.31 3.24
C GLY A 560 30.22 22.19 3.86
N ASP A 561 29.46 23.27 3.83
CA ASP A 561 28.07 23.28 4.26
C ASP A 561 27.17 23.08 3.05
N LEU A 562 26.23 22.15 3.12
CA LEU A 562 25.22 21.92 2.08
C LEU A 562 23.89 22.48 2.57
N ASN A 563 23.43 23.55 1.93
CA ASN A 563 22.13 24.17 2.19
C ASN A 563 21.10 23.54 1.24
N ILE A 564 20.09 22.89 1.80
CA ILE A 564 19.06 22.17 1.06
C ILE A 564 17.76 22.97 1.22
N SER A 565 17.33 23.63 0.15
CA SER A 565 16.08 24.38 0.12
C SER A 565 14.93 23.43 -0.14
N THR A 566 13.94 23.45 0.74
CA THR A 566 12.73 22.64 0.59
C THR A 566 11.55 23.54 0.25
N ALA A 567 10.54 22.98 -0.43
CA ALA A 567 9.31 23.70 -0.78
C ALA A 567 8.47 24.11 0.45
N ALA A 568 8.84 23.67 1.66
CA ALA A 568 8.24 24.09 2.90
C ALA A 568 8.76 25.48 3.32
N THR A 569 7.85 26.36 3.75
CA THR A 569 8.11 27.72 4.25
C THR A 569 8.98 27.72 5.53
N GLY A 570 9.18 26.56 6.16
CA GLY A 570 9.96 26.32 7.40
C GLY A 570 11.48 26.11 7.26
N GLY A 571 12.04 26.30 6.08
CA GLY A 571 13.44 26.72 5.98
C GLY A 571 14.46 25.65 5.58
N VAL A 572 15.60 26.19 5.18
CA VAL A 572 16.74 25.48 4.58
C VAL A 572 17.28 24.42 5.56
N ILE A 573 17.24 23.15 5.18
CA ILE A 573 17.95 22.10 5.91
C ILE A 573 19.43 22.27 5.62
N ARG A 574 20.20 22.58 6.66
CA ARG A 574 21.64 22.75 6.55
C ARG A 574 22.37 21.52 7.05
N PHE A 575 23.10 20.85 6.17
CA PHE A 575 24.14 19.91 6.58
C PHE A 575 25.43 20.70 6.79
N THR A 576 25.90 20.73 8.04
CA THR A 576 27.10 21.49 8.44
C THR A 576 28.37 20.64 8.39
N MET A 577 29.46 21.22 7.89
CA MET A 577 30.80 20.60 7.76
C MET A 577 30.75 19.18 7.20
N LEU A 578 30.04 19.00 6.08
CA LEU A 578 29.88 17.73 5.39
C LEU A 578 31.20 17.33 4.70
N PRO A 579 31.72 16.10 4.88
CA PRO A 579 32.87 15.60 4.13
C PRO A 579 32.48 15.33 2.68
N ASN A 580 33.36 15.67 1.74
CA ASN A 580 33.16 15.48 0.30
C ASN A 580 31.77 15.96 -0.19
N PRO A 581 31.41 17.24 0.04
CA PRO A 581 30.04 17.69 -0.15
C PRO A 581 29.56 17.62 -1.61
N ALA A 582 30.49 17.72 -2.58
CA ALA A 582 30.19 17.51 -4.00
C ALA A 582 29.67 16.10 -4.31
N LYS A 583 30.18 15.06 -3.61
CA LYS A 583 29.68 13.69 -3.75
C LYS A 583 28.24 13.59 -3.26
N VAL A 584 27.95 14.19 -2.10
CA VAL A 584 26.59 14.16 -1.52
C VAL A 584 25.61 14.92 -2.40
N GLN A 585 26.00 16.09 -2.91
CA GLN A 585 25.20 16.85 -3.87
C GLN A 585 24.91 16.05 -5.14
N GLY A 586 25.92 15.36 -5.69
CA GLY A 586 25.74 14.49 -6.86
C GLY A 586 24.77 13.34 -6.63
N ILE A 587 24.80 12.71 -5.46
CA ILE A 587 23.85 11.65 -5.07
C ILE A 587 22.43 12.22 -5.01
N ILE A 588 22.23 13.36 -4.35
CA ILE A 588 20.91 14.01 -4.23
C ILE A 588 20.38 14.40 -5.61
N ALA A 589 21.22 15.00 -6.46
CA ALA A 589 20.84 15.38 -7.82
C ALA A 589 20.48 14.15 -8.67
N GLY A 590 21.22 13.04 -8.51
CA GLY A 590 20.90 11.76 -9.15
C GLY A 590 19.52 11.24 -8.74
N LEU A 591 19.23 11.23 -7.43
CA LEU A 591 17.92 10.81 -6.90
C LEU A 591 16.79 11.72 -7.38
N GLN A 592 17.00 13.04 -7.42
CA GLN A 592 16.02 13.97 -7.99
C GLN A 592 15.78 13.74 -9.48
N ALA A 593 16.83 13.49 -10.27
CA ALA A 593 16.71 13.20 -11.69
C ALA A 593 15.96 11.89 -11.94
N GLN A 594 16.28 10.84 -11.17
CA GLN A 594 15.56 9.56 -11.21
C GLN A 594 14.07 9.74 -10.87
N ARG A 595 13.74 10.55 -9.86
CA ARG A 595 12.34 10.83 -9.47
C ARG A 595 11.59 11.66 -10.51
N LYS A 596 12.22 12.66 -11.13
CA LYS A 596 11.60 13.43 -12.22
C LYS A 596 11.35 12.55 -13.44
N ALA A 597 12.29 11.67 -13.77
CA ALA A 597 12.11 10.68 -14.83
C ALA A 597 10.99 9.66 -14.49
N PHE A 598 10.86 9.25 -13.22
CA PHE A 598 9.75 8.43 -12.72
C PHE A 598 8.41 9.07 -13.07
N VAL A 599 8.19 10.31 -12.62
CA VAL A 599 6.89 10.99 -12.76
C VAL A 599 6.53 11.18 -14.24
N GLN A 600 7.50 11.58 -15.07
CA GLN A 600 7.29 11.76 -16.50
C GLN A 600 7.01 10.44 -17.24
N ALA A 601 7.61 9.33 -16.81
CA ALA A 601 7.36 8.01 -17.39
C ALA A 601 5.96 7.50 -17.01
N GLU A 602 5.57 7.63 -15.74
CA GLU A 602 4.23 7.26 -15.25
C GLU A 602 3.13 8.08 -15.95
N GLU A 603 3.31 9.40 -16.07
CA GLU A 603 2.38 10.27 -16.80
C GLU A 603 2.22 9.85 -18.26
N ARG A 604 3.32 9.51 -18.95
CA ARG A 604 3.28 9.03 -20.34
C ARG A 604 2.61 7.68 -20.48
N GLU A 605 2.85 6.77 -19.54
CA GLU A 605 2.27 5.44 -19.57
C GLU A 605 0.75 5.50 -19.29
N ASN A 606 0.34 6.32 -18.32
CA ASN A 606 -1.05 6.63 -18.06
C ASN A 606 -1.72 7.26 -19.28
N LEU A 607 -1.08 8.25 -19.93
CA LEU A 607 -1.57 8.85 -21.18
C LEU A 607 -1.75 7.82 -22.29
N ARG A 608 -0.83 6.88 -22.42
CA ARG A 608 -0.96 5.80 -23.41
C ARG A 608 -2.09 4.84 -23.07
N HIS A 609 -2.17 4.35 -21.84
CA HIS A 609 -3.24 3.45 -21.43
C HIS A 609 -4.60 4.08 -21.74
N MET A 610 -4.75 5.39 -21.50
CA MET A 610 -5.94 6.14 -21.89
C MET A 610 -6.16 6.20 -23.41
N MET A 611 -5.11 6.46 -24.21
CA MET A 611 -5.21 6.46 -25.68
C MET A 611 -5.62 5.09 -26.22
N LEU A 612 -5.01 4.01 -25.73
CA LEU A 612 -5.28 2.66 -26.23
C LEU A 612 -6.66 2.15 -25.81
N GLN A 613 -7.10 2.48 -24.58
CA GLN A 613 -8.45 2.18 -24.13
C GLN A 613 -9.50 2.90 -24.98
N LYS A 614 -9.27 4.17 -25.32
CA LYS A 614 -10.19 4.95 -26.19
C LYS A 614 -10.14 4.56 -27.67
N LEU A 615 -8.99 4.13 -28.20
CA LEU A 615 -8.85 3.79 -29.62
C LEU A 615 -9.39 2.40 -29.99
N SER A 616 -9.63 1.53 -29.01
CA SER A 616 -10.35 0.25 -29.16
C SER A 616 -9.87 -0.66 -30.30
N ILE A 617 -8.58 -0.65 -30.63
CA ILE A 617 -8.01 -1.36 -31.80
C ILE A 617 -7.81 -2.87 -31.53
N ARG A 618 -7.65 -3.29 -30.27
CA ARG A 618 -7.45 -4.70 -29.83
C ARG A 618 -7.77 -4.85 -28.34
N LEU A 619 -8.18 -6.04 -27.88
CA LEU A 619 -8.19 -6.34 -26.42
C LEU A 619 -6.74 -6.29 -25.91
N ILE A 620 -6.51 -5.61 -24.79
CA ILE A 620 -5.20 -5.55 -24.13
C ILE A 620 -5.28 -6.38 -22.85
N PRO A 621 -4.47 -7.43 -22.70
CA PRO A 621 -4.53 -8.27 -21.53
C PRO A 621 -4.18 -7.46 -20.28
N THR A 622 -4.94 -7.69 -19.22
CA THR A 622 -4.59 -7.19 -17.88
C THR A 622 -3.92 -8.33 -17.13
N TYR A 623 -2.89 -8.03 -16.33
CA TYR A 623 -2.12 -9.00 -15.54
C TYR A 623 -2.33 -8.76 -14.05
N PRO A 624 -2.33 -9.79 -13.18
CA PRO A 624 -2.46 -9.53 -11.76
C PRO A 624 -1.17 -8.85 -11.29
N PRO A 625 -1.26 -7.81 -10.45
CA PRO A 625 -0.07 -7.12 -9.98
C PRO A 625 0.75 -8.00 -9.04
N ARG A 626 0.15 -9.04 -8.43
CA ARG A 626 0.75 -10.02 -7.49
C ARG A 626 0.17 -11.41 -7.66
N VAL A 627 0.99 -12.44 -7.44
CA VAL A 627 0.53 -13.84 -7.38
C VAL A 627 -0.14 -14.10 -6.04
N LEU A 628 0.41 -13.57 -4.94
CA LEU A 628 -0.17 -13.66 -3.61
C LEU A 628 -1.14 -12.51 -3.31
N PRO A 629 -2.13 -12.71 -2.40
CA PRO A 629 -3.07 -11.66 -2.02
C PRO A 629 -2.39 -10.43 -1.39
N GLU A 630 -2.99 -9.26 -1.60
CA GLU A 630 -2.55 -8.00 -0.99
C GLU A 630 -2.66 -8.04 0.55
N GLY A 631 -1.67 -7.47 1.24
CA GLY A 631 -1.66 -7.34 2.71
C GLY A 631 -0.97 -8.48 3.47
N THR A 632 -0.35 -9.44 2.78
CA THR A 632 0.45 -10.51 3.38
C THR A 632 1.81 -9.95 3.90
N MET A 633 1.81 -9.23 5.03
CA MET A 633 3.01 -8.55 5.58
C MET A 633 3.86 -9.44 6.50
N THR A 634 5.18 -9.21 6.46
CA THR A 634 6.16 -9.72 7.44
C THR A 634 5.95 -9.04 8.80
N THR A 635 5.59 -9.81 9.84
CA THR A 635 5.48 -9.27 11.20
C THR A 635 6.86 -8.92 11.77
N ALA A 636 7.13 -7.65 12.04
CA ALA A 636 8.33 -7.21 12.76
C ALA A 636 8.23 -7.59 14.26
N GLN A 637 9.21 -8.34 14.77
CA GLN A 637 9.26 -8.71 16.20
C GLN A 637 9.81 -7.56 17.04
N VAL A 638 9.09 -7.18 18.11
CA VAL A 638 9.52 -6.15 19.06
C VAL A 638 10.55 -6.72 20.05
N GLY A 639 11.64 -5.98 20.29
CA GLY A 639 12.73 -6.41 21.17
C GLY A 639 12.41 -6.52 22.68
N PRO A 640 13.22 -7.28 23.44
CA PRO A 640 12.92 -7.68 24.83
C PRO A 640 12.96 -6.54 25.88
N VAL A 641 13.71 -5.45 25.63
CA VAL A 641 13.81 -4.31 26.56
C VAL A 641 12.55 -3.43 26.52
N ALA A 642 12.00 -3.22 25.32
CA ALA A 642 10.73 -2.51 25.13
C ALA A 642 9.56 -3.28 25.78
N ALA A 643 9.57 -4.62 25.68
CA ALA A 643 8.58 -5.48 26.34
C ALA A 643 8.64 -5.42 27.89
N PHE A 644 9.82 -5.20 28.47
CA PHE A 644 10.01 -5.08 29.93
C PHE A 644 9.47 -3.77 30.49
N PHE A 645 9.81 -2.62 29.91
CA PHE A 645 9.31 -1.31 30.37
C PHE A 645 7.80 -1.16 30.18
N ARG A 646 7.25 -1.72 29.09
CA ARG A 646 5.80 -1.75 28.86
C ARG A 646 5.05 -2.49 29.97
N ARG A 647 5.59 -3.62 30.45
CA ARG A 647 5.02 -4.37 31.58
C ARG A 647 5.07 -3.63 32.92
N LEU A 648 6.06 -2.76 33.15
CA LEU A 648 6.23 -2.03 34.41
C LEU A 648 5.39 -0.76 34.50
N LEU A 649 5.13 -0.10 33.36
CA LEU A 649 4.30 1.11 33.26
C LEU A 649 2.80 0.80 33.05
N ASP A 650 2.45 -0.40 32.58
CA ASP A 650 1.08 -0.89 32.38
C ASP A 650 0.12 -0.65 33.58
N PRO A 651 0.52 -0.85 34.85
CA PRO A 651 -0.34 -0.56 36.01
C PRO A 651 -0.61 0.94 36.20
N ILE A 652 0.37 1.79 35.87
CA ILE A 652 0.28 3.25 35.97
C ILE A 652 -0.61 3.78 34.84
N GLU A 653 -0.47 3.25 33.62
CA GLU A 653 -1.37 3.55 32.50
C GLU A 653 -2.81 3.15 32.83
N ARG A 654 -3.05 1.97 33.41
CA ARG A 654 -4.40 1.56 33.88
C ARG A 654 -4.96 2.48 34.97
N PHE A 655 -4.13 2.97 35.90
CA PHE A 655 -4.52 3.95 36.90
C PHE A 655 -4.88 5.32 36.28
N PHE A 656 -4.09 5.80 35.31
CA PHE A 656 -4.42 7.00 34.56
C PHE A 656 -5.69 6.81 33.72
N HIS A 657 -5.87 5.66 33.08
CA HIS A 657 -7.07 5.30 32.32
C HIS A 657 -8.32 5.20 33.21
N TRP A 658 -8.16 4.78 34.48
CA TRP A 658 -9.17 4.84 35.53
C TRP A 658 -9.47 6.28 35.97
N LEU A 659 -8.45 7.10 36.26
CA LEU A 659 -8.57 8.54 36.57
C LEU A 659 -9.30 9.30 35.45
N TRP A 660 -9.06 8.92 34.20
CA TRP A 660 -9.68 9.46 32.99
C TRP A 660 -11.20 9.29 32.93
N ARG A 661 -11.73 8.27 33.62
CA ARG A 661 -13.13 7.82 33.54
C ARG A 661 -13.95 8.28 34.76
N PHE A 662 -13.32 8.82 35.81
CA PHE A 662 -13.90 8.89 37.17
C PHE A 662 -14.14 10.26 37.87
N PRO A 663 -14.37 11.42 37.19
CA PRO A 663 -14.88 12.60 37.93
C PRO A 663 -16.08 13.36 37.32
N GLU A 664 -16.67 12.93 36.20
CA GLU A 664 -17.80 13.67 35.60
C GLU A 664 -19.02 13.76 36.51
N THR A 665 -19.29 12.71 37.30
CA THR A 665 -20.41 12.65 38.24
C THR A 665 -20.20 13.53 39.48
N ALA A 666 -18.97 13.59 40.01
CA ALA A 666 -18.62 14.39 41.18
C ALA A 666 -18.68 15.90 40.90
N TYR A 667 -18.27 16.33 39.69
CA TYR A 667 -18.32 17.73 39.26
C TYR A 667 -19.76 18.23 39.03
N ILE A 668 -20.59 17.42 38.38
CA ILE A 668 -22.02 17.73 38.20
C ILE A 668 -22.75 17.76 39.54
N TRP A 669 -22.37 16.88 40.46
CA TRP A 669 -22.88 16.87 41.83
C TRP A 669 -22.48 18.16 42.58
N LEU A 670 -21.22 18.61 42.46
CA LEU A 670 -20.73 19.83 43.11
C LEU A 670 -21.40 21.12 42.58
N ILE A 671 -21.67 21.21 41.27
CA ILE A 671 -22.40 22.34 40.68
C ILE A 671 -23.88 22.32 41.11
N SER A 672 -24.47 21.13 41.22
CA SER A 672 -25.87 20.98 41.67
C SER A 672 -26.09 21.39 43.13
N LEU A 673 -25.02 21.46 43.93
CA LEU A 673 -25.01 21.98 45.30
C LEU A 673 -25.07 23.52 45.37
N ILE A 674 -24.69 24.22 44.30
CA ILE A 674 -24.68 25.70 44.24
C ILE A 674 -26.01 26.24 43.64
N SER A 675 -26.56 25.58 42.61
CA SER A 675 -27.86 25.92 42.02
C SER A 675 -28.40 24.76 41.15
N LYS A 676 -29.66 24.37 41.36
CA LYS A 676 -30.31 23.30 40.58
C LYS A 676 -30.47 23.65 39.08
N SER A 677 -30.69 24.92 38.72
CA SER A 677 -30.91 25.34 37.33
C SER A 677 -29.61 25.32 36.50
N ALA A 678 -28.50 25.79 37.06
CA ALA A 678 -27.19 25.78 36.40
C ALA A 678 -26.68 24.35 36.12
N GLY A 679 -26.97 23.41 37.01
CA GLY A 679 -26.63 21.99 36.82
C GLY A 679 -27.39 21.32 35.66
N GLU A 680 -28.66 21.70 35.42
CA GLU A 680 -29.45 21.19 34.29
C GLU A 680 -29.04 21.82 32.95
N GLU A 681 -28.69 23.10 32.94
CA GLU A 681 -28.24 23.82 31.75
C GLU A 681 -26.90 23.28 31.24
N VAL A 682 -25.93 23.05 32.14
CA VAL A 682 -24.65 22.39 31.82
C VAL A 682 -24.85 20.95 31.34
N LYS A 683 -25.83 20.22 31.88
CA LYS A 683 -26.18 18.87 31.39
C LYS A 683 -26.75 18.90 29.97
N LYS A 684 -27.65 19.85 29.65
CA LYS A 684 -28.25 20.01 28.31
C LYS A 684 -27.23 20.43 27.26
N GLU A 685 -26.41 21.45 27.57
CA GLU A 685 -25.36 21.92 26.67
C GLU A 685 -24.31 20.83 26.38
N ARG A 686 -23.96 20.04 27.41
CA ARG A 686 -23.05 18.89 27.23
C ARG A 686 -23.69 17.70 26.54
N ALA A 687 -24.99 17.44 26.73
CA ALA A 687 -25.72 16.44 25.95
C ALA A 687 -25.75 16.81 24.47
N ALA A 688 -25.94 18.10 24.15
CA ALA A 688 -25.84 18.62 22.78
C ALA A 688 -24.41 18.51 22.21
N LYS A 689 -23.37 18.86 22.99
CA LYS A 689 -21.96 18.61 22.60
C LYS A 689 -21.65 17.12 22.43
N LYS A 690 -22.22 16.23 23.25
CA LYS A 690 -22.05 14.77 23.15
C LYS A 690 -22.77 14.20 21.93
N LYS A 691 -23.92 14.74 21.55
CA LYS A 691 -24.64 14.41 20.31
C LYS A 691 -23.84 14.85 19.07
N ARG A 692 -23.31 16.08 19.06
CA ARG A 692 -22.37 16.57 18.01
C ARG A 692 -21.05 15.78 17.94
N LYS A 693 -20.60 15.20 19.05
CA LYS A 693 -19.37 14.40 19.13
C LYS A 693 -19.59 12.90 18.87
N ALA A 694 -20.85 12.44 18.84
CA ALA A 694 -21.23 11.09 18.42
C ALA A 694 -21.29 10.98 16.90
N GLU A 695 -21.48 12.10 16.21
CA GLU A 695 -21.27 12.27 14.77
C GLU A 695 -19.76 12.50 14.49
N LYS A 696 -18.93 11.58 14.97
CA LYS A 696 -17.48 11.59 14.71
C LYS A 696 -17.22 10.84 13.42
N GLU A 697 -16.50 11.46 12.49
CA GLU A 697 -15.87 10.75 11.37
C GLU A 697 -15.08 9.54 11.94
N PRO A 698 -15.21 8.35 11.33
CA PRO A 698 -14.71 7.07 11.89
C PRO A 698 -13.18 6.94 12.02
N ASP A 699 -12.41 8.03 11.88
CA ASP A 699 -10.95 8.01 11.79
C ASP A 699 -10.29 9.29 12.40
N THR A 700 -10.62 9.54 13.67
CA THR A 700 -10.10 10.68 14.44
C THR A 700 -9.18 10.21 15.56
N VAL A 701 -7.90 10.59 15.51
CA VAL A 701 -6.91 10.30 16.57
C VAL A 701 -6.77 11.54 17.48
N VAL A 702 -6.73 11.34 18.80
CA VAL A 702 -6.65 12.42 19.78
C VAL A 702 -5.41 12.25 20.65
N TYR A 703 -4.48 13.18 20.54
CA TYR A 703 -3.28 13.28 21.36
C TYR A 703 -3.45 14.29 22.50
N ARG A 704 -2.72 14.06 23.58
CA ARG A 704 -2.76 14.88 24.80
C ARG A 704 -1.38 14.96 25.45
N LYS A 705 -1.23 15.91 26.37
CA LYS A 705 -0.02 16.08 27.17
C LYS A 705 0.26 14.84 28.03
N HIS A 706 1.53 14.46 28.16
CA HIS A 706 1.94 13.31 28.94
C HIS A 706 1.53 13.44 30.42
N PRO A 707 1.09 12.36 31.10
CA PRO A 707 0.59 12.42 32.48
C PRO A 707 1.63 12.88 33.52
N TRP A 708 2.92 12.73 33.23
CA TRP A 708 4.02 13.28 34.07
C TRP A 708 3.84 14.77 34.37
N PHE A 709 3.33 15.54 33.41
CA PHE A 709 3.10 16.97 33.60
C PHE A 709 1.99 17.24 34.59
N LEU A 710 0.98 16.37 34.66
CA LEU A 710 -0.04 16.43 35.70
C LEU A 710 0.58 16.16 37.07
N VAL A 711 1.41 15.13 37.20
CA VAL A 711 2.09 14.78 38.47
C VAL A 711 2.96 15.94 38.95
N ARG A 712 3.81 16.49 38.08
CA ARG A 712 4.65 17.66 38.39
C ARG A 712 3.81 18.88 38.77
N ALA A 713 2.72 19.12 38.04
CA ALA A 713 1.81 20.23 38.28
C ALA A 713 1.00 20.08 39.58
N ALA A 714 0.72 18.84 40.00
CA ALA A 714 -0.01 18.48 41.20
C ALA A 714 0.89 18.30 42.43
N ALA A 715 2.20 18.15 42.25
CA ALA A 715 3.15 17.93 43.33
C ALA A 715 3.10 19.05 44.39
N ILE A 716 3.07 20.32 43.97
CA ILE A 716 3.01 21.46 44.90
C ILE A 716 1.71 21.45 45.73
N PRO A 717 0.50 21.39 45.15
CA PRO A 717 -0.73 21.33 45.94
C PRO A 717 -0.79 20.07 46.83
N ILE A 718 -0.31 18.92 46.36
CA ILE A 718 -0.26 17.69 47.17
C ILE A 718 0.71 17.84 48.36
N ILE A 719 1.91 18.37 48.13
CA ILE A 719 2.89 18.63 49.21
C ILE A 719 2.30 19.62 50.22
N THR A 720 1.64 20.69 49.76
CA THR A 720 0.99 21.64 50.67
C THR A 720 -0.14 20.97 51.47
N LEU A 721 -0.94 20.09 50.85
CA LEU A 721 -1.98 19.32 51.54
C LEU A 721 -1.40 18.37 52.58
N ILE A 722 -0.32 17.65 52.25
CA ILE A 722 0.39 16.76 53.17
C ILE A 722 0.96 17.55 54.35
N LEU A 723 1.62 18.69 54.10
CA LEU A 723 2.16 19.55 55.14
C LEU A 723 1.05 20.09 56.05
N THR A 724 -0.08 20.55 55.50
CA THR A 724 -1.23 20.93 56.33
C THR A 724 -1.85 19.76 57.08
N GLY A 725 -1.89 18.56 56.49
CA GLY A 725 -2.36 17.35 57.17
C GLY A 725 -1.48 16.98 58.36
N ILE A 726 -0.15 17.10 58.22
CA ILE A 726 0.81 16.90 59.31
C ILE A 726 0.59 17.93 60.42
N VAL A 727 0.34 19.20 60.06
CA VAL A 727 0.04 20.26 61.04
C VAL A 727 -1.28 19.98 61.78
N ILE A 728 -2.30 19.46 61.10
CA ILE A 728 -3.59 19.08 61.70
C ILE A 728 -3.45 17.87 62.64
N LEU A 729 -2.49 16.97 62.40
CA LEU A 729 -2.20 15.80 63.24
C LEU A 729 -1.46 16.16 64.54
N ILE A 730 -0.96 17.40 64.68
CA ILE A 730 -0.34 17.88 65.93
C ILE A 730 -1.44 18.04 66.98
N PRO A 731 -1.34 17.40 68.17
CA PRO A 731 -2.40 17.44 69.18
C PRO A 731 -2.74 18.88 69.58
N GLY A 732 -4.04 19.24 69.57
CA GLY A 732 -4.50 20.61 69.85
C GLY A 732 -4.03 21.21 71.19
N LYS A 733 -3.70 20.37 72.18
CA LYS A 733 -3.11 20.80 73.47
C LYS A 733 -1.71 21.41 73.31
N PHE A 734 -0.92 20.92 72.33
CA PHE A 734 0.40 21.48 72.01
C PHE A 734 0.27 22.84 71.32
N ILE A 735 -0.68 22.98 70.38
CA ILE A 735 -0.94 24.26 69.69
C ILE A 735 -1.45 25.35 70.67
N GLN A 736 -2.31 24.97 71.63
CA GLN A 736 -2.78 25.87 72.69
C GLN A 736 -1.65 26.34 73.63
N SER A 737 -0.65 25.49 73.89
CA SER A 737 0.53 25.88 74.70
C SER A 737 1.44 26.94 74.03
N LEU A 738 1.37 27.08 72.69
CA LEU A 738 2.06 28.13 71.94
C LEU A 738 1.29 29.48 71.89
N GLY A 739 0.11 29.58 72.52
CA GLY A 739 -0.66 30.83 72.60
C GLY A 739 -1.38 31.23 71.30
N LEU A 740 -1.53 30.30 70.36
CA LEU A 740 -2.14 30.54 69.05
C LEU A 740 -3.69 30.40 69.12
N PRO A 741 -4.47 31.35 68.57
CA PRO A 741 -5.94 31.37 68.70
C PRO A 741 -6.66 30.28 67.89
N THR A 742 -7.83 29.83 68.36
CA THR A 742 -8.70 28.80 67.73
C THR A 742 -9.20 29.14 66.32
N LEU A 743 -9.04 30.39 65.87
CA LEU A 743 -9.30 30.83 64.49
C LEU A 743 -8.43 30.11 63.44
N ILE A 744 -7.34 29.47 63.86
CA ILE A 744 -6.42 28.74 62.96
C ILE A 744 -7.05 27.45 62.41
N GLU A 745 -7.94 26.79 63.16
CA GLU A 745 -8.61 25.57 62.71
C GLU A 745 -9.55 25.83 61.52
N GLY A 746 -10.30 26.94 61.57
CA GLY A 746 -11.14 27.39 60.46
C GLY A 746 -10.33 27.84 59.24
N GLY A 747 -9.19 28.52 59.48
CA GLY A 747 -8.26 28.93 58.43
C GLY A 747 -7.63 27.74 57.69
N LEU A 748 -7.26 26.68 58.41
CA LEU A 748 -6.70 25.45 57.82
C LEU A 748 -7.74 24.70 56.97
N ALA A 749 -9.01 24.65 57.39
CA ALA A 749 -10.08 24.05 56.59
C ALA A 749 -10.30 24.81 55.27
N ILE A 750 -10.34 26.14 55.31
CA ILE A 750 -10.44 26.98 54.11
C ILE A 750 -9.22 26.79 53.21
N TRP A 751 -8.02 26.69 53.79
CA TRP A 751 -6.79 26.44 53.04
C TRP A 751 -6.77 25.09 52.34
N VAL A 752 -7.25 24.02 53.00
CA VAL A 752 -7.42 22.70 52.37
C VAL A 752 -8.37 22.79 51.19
N VAL A 753 -9.49 23.51 51.30
CA VAL A 753 -10.43 23.73 50.18
C VAL A 753 -9.77 24.48 49.02
N ILE A 754 -8.96 25.52 49.31
CA ILE A 754 -8.20 26.25 48.29
C ILE A 754 -7.19 25.33 47.60
N CYS A 755 -6.45 24.49 48.33
CA CYS A 755 -5.50 23.55 47.74
C CYS A 755 -6.20 22.46 46.92
N LEU A 756 -7.37 21.98 47.35
CA LEU A 756 -8.19 21.05 46.58
C LEU A 756 -8.72 21.68 45.29
N PHE A 757 -9.17 22.93 45.36
CA PHE A 757 -9.59 23.70 44.17
C PHE A 757 -8.41 23.94 43.22
N TRP A 758 -7.23 24.25 43.75
CA TRP A 758 -6.02 24.42 42.96
C TRP A 758 -5.60 23.12 42.27
N LEU A 759 -5.60 22.00 43.01
CA LEU A 759 -5.35 20.67 42.46
C LEU A 759 -6.34 20.35 41.33
N TRP A 760 -7.63 20.58 41.58
CA TRP A 760 -8.69 20.41 40.57
C TRP A 760 -8.45 21.27 39.33
N PHE A 761 -8.08 22.54 39.51
CA PHE A 761 -7.79 23.45 38.39
C PHE A 761 -6.62 22.94 37.51
N ARG A 762 -5.58 22.36 38.12
CA ARG A 762 -4.44 21.78 37.39
C ARG A 762 -4.83 20.52 36.62
N VAL A 763 -5.65 19.66 37.22
CA VAL A 763 -6.22 18.47 36.56
C VAL A 763 -7.09 18.87 35.37
N GLU A 764 -7.97 19.85 35.55
CA GLU A 764 -8.89 20.30 34.51
C GLU A 764 -8.14 20.95 33.34
N ASN A 765 -7.14 21.78 33.62
CA ASN A 765 -6.33 22.42 32.58
C ASN A 765 -5.57 21.39 31.74
N TRP A 766 -4.92 20.40 32.37
CA TRP A 766 -4.27 19.31 31.66
C TRP A 766 -5.25 18.44 30.85
N ARG A 767 -6.49 18.26 31.35
CA ARG A 767 -7.53 17.46 30.67
C ARG A 767 -8.12 18.16 29.45
N ASN A 768 -8.12 19.48 29.43
CA ASN A 768 -8.77 20.27 28.40
C ASN A 768 -7.92 20.42 27.14
N ASP A 769 -6.60 20.51 27.30
CA ASP A 769 -5.66 20.63 26.18
C ASP A 769 -5.62 19.34 25.35
N LYS A 770 -6.02 19.44 24.07
CA LYS A 770 -6.12 18.29 23.16
C LYS A 770 -5.65 18.67 21.77
N TYR A 771 -4.90 17.77 21.15
CA TYR A 771 -4.53 17.83 19.75
C TYR A 771 -5.32 16.74 19.03
N ILE A 772 -6.03 17.10 17.96
CA ILE A 772 -6.92 16.19 17.24
C ILE A 772 -6.46 16.14 15.79
N LEU A 773 -6.15 14.93 15.32
CA LEU A 773 -5.90 14.64 13.91
C LEU A 773 -7.16 14.00 13.34
N THR A 774 -7.75 14.64 12.33
CA THR A 774 -8.90 14.13 11.56
C THR A 774 -8.45 13.73 10.15
N ARG A 775 -9.33 13.19 9.30
CA ARG A 775 -8.96 12.85 7.90
C ARG A 775 -8.68 14.06 7.04
N SER A 776 -9.28 15.20 7.37
CA SER A 776 -9.24 16.42 6.56
C SER A 776 -8.44 17.55 7.22
N HIS A 777 -8.38 17.58 8.56
CA HIS A 777 -7.78 18.68 9.31
C HIS A 777 -6.92 18.24 10.51
N ILE A 778 -5.95 19.09 10.83
CA ILE A 778 -5.23 19.13 12.11
C ILE A 778 -5.86 20.20 13.00
N ILE A 779 -6.15 19.86 14.26
CA ILE A 779 -6.82 20.75 15.21
C ILE A 779 -6.04 20.79 16.53
N ASP A 780 -5.76 21.99 17.03
CA ASP A 780 -5.21 22.24 18.36
C ASP A 780 -6.25 22.99 19.20
N ILE A 781 -6.67 22.38 20.30
CA ILE A 781 -7.68 22.92 21.22
C ILE A 781 -7.02 23.22 22.55
N TYR A 782 -6.94 24.51 22.86
CA TYR A 782 -6.56 25.03 24.17
C TYR A 782 -7.78 25.56 24.91
N ALA A 783 -8.07 25.06 26.11
CA ALA A 783 -9.24 25.48 26.87
C ALA A 783 -8.99 25.58 28.38
N LEU A 784 -9.23 26.77 28.94
CA LEU A 784 -9.15 26.98 30.39
C LEU A 784 -10.36 26.37 31.12
N PRO A 785 -10.20 25.96 32.40
CA PRO A 785 -11.29 25.53 33.25
C PRO A 785 -12.41 26.58 33.33
N LEU A 786 -13.66 26.16 33.58
CA LEU A 786 -14.85 27.02 33.70
C LEU A 786 -15.26 27.79 32.42
N GLY A 787 -14.68 27.47 31.26
CA GLY A 787 -15.04 28.17 30.00
C GLY A 787 -14.51 29.60 29.92
N LEU A 788 -13.51 29.94 30.76
CA LEU A 788 -12.95 31.29 30.83
C LEU A 788 -12.27 31.72 29.52
N ARG A 789 -11.71 30.77 28.76
CA ARG A 789 -11.11 31.00 27.44
C ARG A 789 -11.00 29.69 26.68
N GLU A 790 -11.42 29.71 25.41
CA GLU A 790 -11.24 28.61 24.46
C GLU A 790 -10.57 29.17 23.21
N SER A 791 -9.53 28.49 22.73
CA SER A 791 -8.81 28.82 21.51
C SER A 791 -8.68 27.55 20.68
N VAL A 792 -9.30 27.54 19.51
CA VAL A 792 -9.24 26.45 18.54
C VAL A 792 -8.44 26.92 17.34
N LYS A 793 -7.34 26.24 17.04
CA LYS A 793 -6.59 26.41 15.80
C LYS A 793 -6.88 25.21 14.91
N GLN A 794 -7.15 25.45 13.63
CA GLN A 794 -7.43 24.39 12.67
C GLN A 794 -6.73 24.69 11.35
N ALA A 795 -6.14 23.67 10.74
CA ALA A 795 -5.60 23.72 9.39
C ALA A 795 -5.97 22.46 8.62
N GLU A 796 -6.13 22.59 7.31
CA GLU A 796 -6.32 21.48 6.38
C GLU A 796 -4.97 20.80 6.09
N TRP A 797 -4.99 19.51 5.75
CA TRP A 797 -3.77 18.75 5.44
C TRP A 797 -2.99 19.30 4.24
N ASP A 798 -3.67 19.94 3.29
CA ASP A 798 -3.06 20.59 2.13
C ASP A 798 -2.10 21.74 2.51
N LYS A 799 -2.34 22.38 3.65
CA LYS A 799 -1.55 23.49 4.20
C LYS A 799 -0.43 23.02 5.13
N VAL A 800 -0.40 21.74 5.47
CA VAL A 800 0.65 21.13 6.30
C VAL A 800 1.86 20.81 5.45
N GLN A 801 3.02 21.32 5.84
CA GLN A 801 4.24 21.22 5.03
C GLN A 801 5.25 20.24 5.60
N ASN A 802 5.49 20.28 6.91
CA ASN A 802 6.45 19.37 7.54
C ASN A 802 6.11 19.14 9.00
N ALA A 803 6.70 18.10 9.60
CA ALA A 803 6.64 17.83 11.02
C ALA A 803 8.02 17.44 11.54
N SER A 804 8.44 18.06 12.63
CA SER A 804 9.67 17.75 13.36
C SER A 804 9.34 17.50 14.83
N PHE A 805 10.24 16.84 15.55
CA PHE A 805 10.08 16.64 16.98
C PHE A 805 11.35 16.93 17.77
N LEU A 806 11.14 17.36 19.01
CA LEU A 806 12.19 17.69 19.96
C LEU A 806 11.90 16.99 21.30
N ILE A 807 12.85 16.18 21.75
CA ILE A 807 12.90 15.64 23.12
C ILE A 807 13.92 16.49 23.88
N PRO A 808 13.53 17.30 24.88
CA PRO A 808 14.39 18.38 25.40
C PRO A 808 15.34 18.02 26.56
N TYR A 809 15.05 17.01 27.39
CA TYR A 809 15.86 16.66 28.57
C TYR A 809 15.83 15.16 28.90
N PHE A 810 16.76 14.68 29.74
CA PHE A 810 16.91 13.27 30.14
C PHE A 810 15.60 12.58 30.50
N TRP A 811 14.80 13.20 31.38
CA TRP A 811 13.52 12.64 31.82
C TRP A 811 12.48 12.55 30.71
N ALA A 812 12.60 13.39 29.67
CA ALA A 812 11.74 13.34 28.48
C ALA A 812 12.12 12.16 27.58
N ASN A 813 13.41 11.85 27.47
CA ASN A 813 13.89 10.66 26.76
C ASN A 813 13.54 9.37 27.51
N LEU A 814 13.71 9.34 28.84
CA LEU A 814 13.41 8.15 29.64
C LEU A 814 11.91 7.80 29.70
N LEU A 815 11.04 8.81 29.72
CA LEU A 815 9.58 8.65 29.78
C LEU A 815 8.91 8.79 28.41
N ASP A 816 9.71 8.84 27.34
CA ASP A 816 9.31 8.98 25.94
C ASP A 816 8.20 10.03 25.71
N PHE A 817 8.48 11.28 26.07
CA PHE A 817 7.63 12.41 25.73
C PHE A 817 8.43 13.55 25.10
N GLY A 818 7.82 14.28 24.16
CA GLY A 818 8.49 15.36 23.44
C GLY A 818 7.51 16.38 22.88
N THR A 819 8.04 17.40 22.21
CA THR A 819 7.23 18.39 21.50
C THR A 819 7.29 18.10 20.00
N VAL A 820 6.14 17.97 19.35
CA VAL A 820 6.05 17.82 17.89
C VAL A 820 5.64 19.16 17.30
N THR A 821 6.45 19.71 16.41
CA THR A 821 6.20 20.96 15.71
C THR A 821 5.80 20.66 14.28
N VAL A 822 4.54 20.96 13.95
CA VAL A 822 3.98 20.83 12.59
C VAL A 822 3.97 22.21 11.94
N GLU A 823 4.75 22.34 10.88
CA GLU A 823 4.90 23.57 10.11
C GLU A 823 3.77 23.65 9.08
N THR A 824 3.08 24.80 9.05
CA THR A 824 1.96 25.01 8.14
C THR A 824 2.04 26.36 7.45
N ALA A 825 1.55 26.41 6.21
CA ALA A 825 1.37 27.66 5.47
C ALA A 825 0.11 28.44 5.89
N SER A 826 -0.54 28.05 7.00
CA SER A 826 -1.81 28.63 7.43
C SER A 826 -1.62 29.99 8.11
N THR A 827 -2.69 30.79 8.15
CA THR A 827 -2.73 32.09 8.84
C THR A 827 -2.49 31.98 10.36
N PHE A 828 -2.64 30.78 10.94
CA PHE A 828 -2.51 30.51 12.37
C PHE A 828 -1.09 30.10 12.81
N GLY A 829 -0.14 29.99 11.87
CA GLY A 829 1.26 29.65 12.13
C GLY A 829 1.50 28.15 12.37
N ASN A 830 2.60 27.83 13.04
CA ASN A 830 2.98 26.45 13.34
C ASN A 830 2.13 25.86 14.46
N PHE A 831 1.83 24.57 14.37
CA PHE A 831 1.17 23.81 15.44
C PHE A 831 2.23 23.16 16.33
N GLU A 832 2.23 23.50 17.61
CA GLU A 832 3.19 22.95 18.57
C GLU A 832 2.46 21.99 19.52
N PHE A 833 2.64 20.70 19.31
CA PHE A 833 2.09 19.69 20.18
C PHE A 833 3.03 19.50 21.36
N LEU A 834 2.79 20.27 22.40
CA LEU A 834 3.65 20.31 23.58
C LEU A 834 3.55 19.01 24.39
N HIS A 835 4.69 18.37 24.63
CA HIS A 835 4.88 17.26 25.57
C HIS A 835 3.96 16.05 25.35
N VAL A 836 3.83 15.60 24.10
CA VAL A 836 3.03 14.42 23.72
C VAL A 836 3.83 13.13 24.00
N PRO A 837 3.18 12.05 24.47
CA PRO A 837 3.79 10.72 24.55
C PRO A 837 4.21 10.21 23.17
N HIS A 838 5.32 9.48 23.08
CA HIS A 838 5.83 8.87 21.87
C HIS A 838 5.84 9.85 20.68
N PRO A 839 6.63 10.95 20.76
CA PRO A 839 6.60 12.03 19.75
C PRO A 839 6.93 11.52 18.34
N GLU A 840 7.73 10.46 18.23
CA GLU A 840 8.01 9.80 16.95
C GLU A 840 6.75 9.21 16.29
N ALA A 841 5.94 8.47 17.05
CA ALA A 841 4.70 7.88 16.53
C ALA A 841 3.70 8.96 16.08
N VAL A 842 3.66 10.10 16.78
CA VAL A 842 2.83 11.25 16.42
C VAL A 842 3.30 11.88 15.11
N GLN A 843 4.61 12.04 14.93
CA GLN A 843 5.20 12.54 13.68
C GLN A 843 4.89 11.59 12.50
N GLN A 844 5.03 10.28 12.71
CA GLN A 844 4.72 9.27 11.70
C GLN A 844 3.24 9.30 11.28
N GLU A 845 2.33 9.43 12.25
CA GLU A 845 0.89 9.58 11.98
C GLU A 845 0.58 10.86 11.19
N VAL A 846 1.24 11.97 11.52
CA VAL A 846 1.11 13.24 10.77
C VAL A 846 1.58 13.07 9.32
N PHE A 847 2.70 12.37 9.09
CA PHE A 847 3.15 12.08 7.72
C PHE A 847 2.21 11.15 6.98
N LEU A 848 1.71 10.10 7.63
CA LEU A 848 0.75 9.16 7.04
C LEU A 848 -0.51 9.90 6.56
N ARG A 849 -1.08 10.78 7.40
CA ARG A 849 -2.28 11.56 7.03
C ARG A 849 -2.01 12.57 5.93
N LEU A 850 -0.83 13.19 5.94
CA LEU A 850 -0.39 14.08 4.86
C LEU A 850 -0.28 13.34 3.52
N GLU A 851 0.26 12.12 3.53
CA GLU A 851 0.40 11.26 2.34
C GLU A 851 -0.96 10.81 1.80
N ILE A 852 -1.89 10.38 2.67
CA ILE A 852 -3.27 10.02 2.30
C ILE A 852 -4.00 11.22 1.67
N ALA A 853 -3.95 12.38 2.33
CA ALA A 853 -4.60 13.59 1.83
C ALA A 853 -4.04 14.03 0.47
N ARG A 854 -2.72 13.86 0.29
CA ARG A 854 -2.05 14.17 -0.97
C ARG A 854 -2.48 13.23 -2.09
N HIS A 855 -2.50 11.92 -1.87
CA HIS A 855 -2.99 10.96 -2.87
C HIS A 855 -4.43 11.26 -3.29
N ALA A 856 -5.29 11.64 -2.34
CA ALA A 856 -6.66 12.05 -2.66
C ALA A 856 -6.72 13.35 -3.49
N SER A 857 -5.83 14.31 -3.24
CA SER A 857 -5.70 15.54 -4.04
C SER A 857 -5.17 15.25 -5.44
N GLU A 858 -4.15 14.42 -5.57
CA GLU A 858 -3.56 14.02 -6.86
C GLU A 858 -4.55 13.24 -7.70
N GLN A 859 -5.35 12.34 -7.11
CA GLN A 859 -6.41 11.64 -7.83
C GLN A 859 -7.47 12.62 -8.36
N LYS A 860 -7.88 13.62 -7.56
CA LYS A 860 -8.81 14.66 -8.01
C LYS A 860 -8.22 15.51 -9.14
N ALA A 861 -6.93 15.87 -9.05
CA ALA A 861 -6.24 16.62 -10.09
C ALA A 861 -6.08 15.79 -11.37
N LYS A 862 -5.67 14.52 -11.26
CA LYS A 862 -5.61 13.56 -12.37
C LYS A 862 -6.98 13.41 -13.02
N ALA A 863 -8.05 13.20 -12.24
CA ALA A 863 -9.42 13.09 -12.76
C ALA A 863 -9.90 14.38 -13.47
N ALA A 864 -9.59 15.55 -12.91
CA ALA A 864 -9.92 16.83 -13.55
C ALA A 864 -9.13 17.03 -14.85
N GLN A 865 -7.83 16.74 -14.85
CA GLN A 865 -6.99 16.85 -16.05
C GLN A 865 -7.39 15.83 -17.12
N GLN A 866 -7.78 14.62 -16.70
CA GLN A 866 -8.38 13.61 -17.56
C GLN A 866 -9.65 14.14 -18.20
N SER A 867 -10.59 14.72 -17.43
CA SER A 867 -11.83 15.27 -17.99
C SER A 867 -11.57 16.34 -19.06
N VAL A 868 -10.61 17.25 -18.84
CA VAL A 868 -10.25 18.32 -19.78
C VAL A 868 -9.58 17.77 -21.05
N GLN A 869 -8.70 16.78 -20.93
CA GLN A 869 -8.07 16.14 -22.10
C GLN A 869 -9.07 15.31 -22.91
N LEU A 870 -10.00 14.64 -22.23
CA LEU A 870 -11.08 13.88 -22.87
C LEU A 870 -12.00 14.83 -23.64
N GLU A 871 -12.39 15.96 -23.05
CA GLU A 871 -13.18 16.99 -23.70
C GLU A 871 -12.46 17.59 -24.91
N ALA A 872 -11.16 17.88 -24.81
CA ALA A 872 -10.36 18.39 -25.93
C ALA A 872 -10.22 17.38 -27.09
N LEU A 873 -10.09 16.09 -26.78
CA LEU A 873 -10.04 15.00 -27.78
C LEU A 873 -11.40 14.77 -28.44
N ASP A 874 -12.48 14.82 -27.67
CA ASP A 874 -13.84 14.71 -28.21
C ASP A 874 -14.14 15.91 -29.13
N LEU A 875 -13.68 17.11 -28.77
CA LEU A 875 -13.73 18.29 -29.64
C LEU A 875 -12.95 18.05 -30.95
N TYR A 876 -11.72 17.55 -30.87
CA TYR A 876 -10.87 17.28 -32.03
C TYR A 876 -11.50 16.23 -32.97
N HIS A 877 -12.04 15.16 -32.40
CA HIS A 877 -12.71 14.10 -33.16
C HIS A 877 -14.02 14.59 -33.78
N HIS A 878 -14.77 15.44 -33.07
CA HIS A 878 -15.95 16.12 -33.61
C HIS A 878 -15.57 16.99 -34.82
N TYR A 879 -14.47 17.74 -34.75
CA TYR A 879 -13.96 18.52 -35.89
C TYR A 879 -13.46 17.68 -37.07
N GLN A 880 -12.94 16.46 -36.84
CA GLN A 880 -12.54 15.56 -37.94
C GLN A 880 -13.71 14.83 -38.59
N THR A 881 -14.80 14.61 -37.85
CA THR A 881 -15.98 13.87 -38.34
C THR A 881 -17.07 14.77 -38.92
N ASP A 882 -16.98 16.08 -38.72
CA ASP A 882 -17.91 17.05 -39.30
C ASP A 882 -17.66 17.24 -40.82
N PRO A 883 -18.60 16.87 -41.71
CA PRO A 883 -18.43 16.95 -43.16
C PRO A 883 -18.26 18.39 -43.70
N MET A 884 -18.50 19.42 -42.88
CA MET A 884 -18.37 20.82 -43.30
C MET A 884 -16.92 21.27 -43.59
N TYR A 885 -15.90 20.54 -43.11
CA TYR A 885 -14.49 20.95 -43.26
C TYR A 885 -13.63 20.01 -44.13
N SER A 886 -14.16 18.88 -44.63
CA SER A 886 -13.43 18.03 -45.60
C SER A 886 -13.57 18.51 -47.06
N GLY A 887 -14.12 19.71 -47.27
CA GLY A 887 -14.41 20.31 -48.57
C GLY A 887 -13.63 21.60 -48.84
N ALA A 888 -12.32 21.62 -48.54
CA ALA A 888 -11.43 22.68 -48.99
C ALA A 888 -9.99 22.18 -49.07
N ASP A 889 -9.67 21.45 -50.14
CA ASP A 889 -8.67 21.89 -51.11
C ASP A 889 -8.56 20.90 -52.29
N THR A 890 -8.23 21.50 -53.43
CA THR A 890 -8.10 21.00 -54.81
C THR A 890 -7.24 19.77 -55.05
#